data_AF-A0A532D4X6-F1
#
_entry.id   AF-A0A532D4X6-F1
#
_cell.length_a   1.000
_cell.length_b   1.000
_cell.length_c   1.000
_cell.angle_alpha   90.00
_cell.angle_beta   90.00
_cell.angle_gamma   90.00
#
_symmetry.space_group_name_H-M   'P 1'
#
loop_
_entity.id
_entity.type
_entity.pdbx_description
1 polymer ?
#
loop_
_entity_poly.entity_id
_entity_poly.type
_entity_poly.pdbx_seq_one_letter_code
_entity_poly.pdbx_strand_id
1 'polypeptide(L)'
;MTTSIAAKISLALAVKLKALFEQPDKKDKFLSFPRGVAFTYDYLKFMFPPGESGLSAVAQQNAKCEFARMMNASFEDSPQFLPDTSAFLWDSYETILRNSAFPQSTLTEQEETQLLEATQFLSVTQSGEDGPITVPSPAYKAYVQYKTLFDQADKAYLDEKLSVETATGPEGNERKKQWREYREKQLLDFVNQATTEWITFGHKTAVENYIVVKATLEQKKYANLVSSAYINDLEQSDVPDLNANGLPTKLTFYSPHDIANKSIPWTSIHLSKDEINVFAERAPAELKTLLDGGVGNDDIEAVSLEYNTVFVARPWFRPEYFASRYWKLPDNFPDAVVSDGLVPCRGRVPVYISSMIVGRNITITRKATMHALSPVPLVLPILSTVSINSATPVSAHVSTGKQNSLTFKPHHTATLKGRAINPKLSGARVTAEPTPAMARRFKAEAPIVPSVSDKRPFTANLNYASLKYDNSVIATPILNIPPDTSPAKPPADLDLIQLAGDPQSRWASGQLVDEHNTTDNADLPWNDGSPNPLGSVHSDTNVLMEDGRSWPSVLRTHPKWVARGTIKGWLAWKPIPVGAHFRAQVGFVQGAMATDGVTFWVWVHYLIGGFAGNVEQWKPVAQRFKKYSQSLDTIDVDLSAYAGQSISIELRVDAGEGSGQDWAAWVNPTITAVPASSGMPGSKTDFVIETFPFDGVFVLAYVCKRLPKSPNPDLTLKWS
;
A
#
# COMPACT_ATOMS: atom_id res chain seq x y z
N MET A 1 14.45 -4.41 27.42
CA MET A 1 15.64 -4.99 26.75
C MET A 1 15.34 -5.44 25.33
N THR A 2 14.17 -6.03 25.02
CA THR A 2 13.73 -6.35 23.65
C THR A 2 13.53 -5.13 22.74
N THR A 3 13.18 -3.98 23.32
CA THR A 3 12.96 -2.70 22.63
C THR A 3 14.21 -2.09 21.98
N SER A 4 15.43 -2.42 22.42
CA SER A 4 16.66 -1.83 21.86
C SER A 4 17.25 -2.62 20.68
N ILE A 5 16.83 -3.87 20.48
CA ILE A 5 17.38 -4.79 19.46
C ILE A 5 16.84 -4.44 18.07
N ALA A 6 15.53 -4.22 17.97
CA ALA A 6 14.83 -3.93 16.72
C ALA A 6 15.13 -2.54 16.12
N ALA A 7 15.51 -1.60 16.98
CA ALA A 7 15.91 -0.26 16.58
C ALA A 7 17.21 -0.23 15.77
N LYS A 8 18.20 -1.05 16.15
CA LYS A 8 19.51 -1.09 15.47
C LYS A 8 19.38 -1.59 14.03
N ILE A 9 18.55 -2.62 13.81
CA ILE A 9 18.20 -3.11 12.47
C ILE A 9 17.51 -2.01 11.67
N SER A 10 16.50 -1.36 12.26
CA SER A 10 15.76 -0.29 11.58
C SER A 10 16.66 0.87 11.17
N LEU A 11 17.60 1.27 12.03
CA LEU A 11 18.61 2.27 11.73
C LEU A 11 19.55 1.82 10.61
N ALA A 12 20.07 0.60 10.70
CA ALA A 12 20.97 0.08 9.68
C ALA A 12 20.30 0.02 8.31
N LEU A 13 19.05 -0.45 8.26
CA LEU A 13 18.25 -0.48 7.06
C LEU A 13 17.97 0.93 6.52
N ALA A 14 17.55 1.87 7.38
CA ALA A 14 17.31 3.25 6.97
C ALA A 14 18.57 3.92 6.40
N VAL A 15 19.74 3.70 7.00
CA VAL A 15 21.03 4.23 6.51
C VAL A 15 21.41 3.58 5.19
N LYS A 16 21.25 2.25 5.04
CA LYS A 16 21.51 1.55 3.76
C LYS A 16 20.58 2.06 2.66
N LEU A 17 19.29 2.26 2.96
CA LEU A 17 18.33 2.84 2.02
C LEU A 17 18.72 4.27 1.63
N LYS A 18 19.10 5.13 2.57
CA LYS A 18 19.60 6.48 2.23
C LYS A 18 20.82 6.41 1.32
N ALA A 19 21.77 5.53 1.60
CA ALA A 19 22.96 5.36 0.74
C ALA A 19 22.62 4.87 -0.68
N LEU A 20 21.59 4.04 -0.83
CA LEU A 20 21.13 3.53 -2.13
C LEU A 20 20.34 4.56 -2.96
N PHE A 21 19.53 5.39 -2.29
CA PHE A 21 18.49 6.18 -2.96
C PHE A 21 18.64 7.70 -2.82
N GLU A 22 19.45 8.19 -1.87
CA GLU A 22 19.84 9.59 -1.80
C GLU A 22 21.21 9.77 -2.45
N GLN A 23 21.22 10.47 -3.58
CA GLN A 23 22.46 10.81 -4.27
C GLN A 23 23.07 12.05 -3.60
N PRO A 24 24.29 11.99 -3.03
CA PRO A 24 24.87 13.10 -2.26
C PRO A 24 25.02 14.42 -3.05
N ASP A 25 25.18 14.30 -4.37
CA ASP A 25 25.27 15.40 -5.34
C ASP A 25 23.90 15.98 -5.74
N LYS A 26 22.81 15.23 -5.57
CA LYS A 26 21.46 15.64 -5.93
C LYS A 26 20.60 15.96 -4.71
N LYS A 27 20.72 17.22 -4.27
CA LYS A 27 19.98 17.74 -3.11
C LYS A 27 18.47 17.89 -3.33
N ASP A 28 17.96 17.69 -4.55
CA ASP A 28 16.52 17.76 -4.86
C ASP A 28 15.74 16.55 -4.32
N LYS A 29 16.42 15.47 -3.91
CA LYS A 29 15.79 14.25 -3.39
C LYS A 29 16.22 13.93 -1.96
N PHE A 30 15.33 13.27 -1.23
CA PHE A 30 15.62 12.66 0.08
C PHE A 30 14.62 11.54 0.38
N LEU A 31 14.91 10.75 1.40
CA LEU A 31 14.03 9.74 1.96
C LEU A 31 13.34 10.25 3.21
N SER A 32 12.02 10.01 3.26
CA SER A 32 11.20 10.18 4.45
C SER A 32 10.62 8.83 4.87
N PHE A 33 10.56 8.52 6.16
CA PHE A 33 10.25 7.20 6.68
C PHE A 33 8.85 7.15 7.32
N PRO A 34 7.86 6.48 6.68
CA PRO A 34 6.51 6.33 7.18
C PRO A 34 6.42 5.10 8.09
N ARG A 35 6.64 5.29 9.39
CA ARG A 35 6.64 4.19 10.38
C ARG A 35 5.37 3.33 10.24
N GLY A 36 5.55 2.03 9.93
CA GLY A 36 4.47 1.04 9.97
C GLY A 36 3.43 1.14 8.87
N VAL A 37 3.73 1.75 7.74
CA VAL A 37 2.85 1.73 6.57
C VAL A 37 3.07 0.45 5.76
N ALA A 38 1.99 -0.25 5.43
CA ALA A 38 2.02 -1.47 4.63
C ALA A 38 0.76 -1.60 3.77
N PHE A 39 0.88 -2.32 2.64
CA PHE A 39 -0.23 -2.63 1.74
C PHE A 39 -0.36 -4.13 1.57
N THR A 40 -1.55 -4.67 1.80
CA THR A 40 -1.84 -6.05 1.42
C THR A 40 -1.83 -6.20 -0.10
N TYR A 41 -1.55 -7.40 -0.59
CA TYR A 41 -1.62 -7.63 -2.03
C TYR A 41 -3.03 -7.41 -2.59
N ASP A 42 -4.06 -7.73 -1.80
CA ASP A 42 -5.45 -7.47 -2.18
C ASP A 42 -5.79 -5.98 -2.27
N TYR A 43 -5.28 -5.15 -1.35
CA TYR A 43 -5.43 -3.70 -1.44
C TYR A 43 -4.88 -3.18 -2.77
N LEU A 44 -3.67 -3.61 -3.14
CA LEU A 44 -3.00 -3.17 -4.37
C LEU A 44 -3.75 -3.56 -5.65
N LYS A 45 -4.65 -4.56 -5.62
CA LYS A 45 -5.49 -4.91 -6.79
C LYS A 45 -6.44 -3.79 -7.22
N PHE A 46 -6.54 -2.69 -6.49
CA PHE A 46 -7.32 -1.53 -6.92
C PHE A 46 -6.89 -0.98 -8.30
N MET A 47 -5.64 -1.22 -8.72
CA MET A 47 -5.12 -0.82 -10.02
C MET A 47 -5.47 -1.78 -11.16
N PHE A 48 -6.01 -2.96 -10.86
CA PHE A 48 -6.32 -3.97 -11.89
C PHE A 48 -7.59 -3.58 -12.66
N PRO A 49 -7.75 -4.04 -13.91
CA PRO A 49 -8.98 -3.82 -14.66
C PRO A 49 -10.24 -4.27 -13.87
N PRO A 50 -11.37 -3.56 -13.98
CA PRO A 50 -12.63 -4.01 -13.39
C PRO A 50 -12.95 -5.44 -13.83
N GLY A 51 -13.20 -6.34 -12.86
CA GLY A 51 -13.45 -7.77 -13.10
C GLY A 51 -12.22 -8.67 -12.96
N GLU A 52 -11.00 -8.13 -13.05
CA GLU A 52 -9.75 -8.87 -12.83
C GLU A 52 -9.20 -8.70 -11.40
N SER A 53 -9.60 -7.64 -10.70
CA SER A 53 -9.16 -7.35 -9.34
C SER A 53 -9.74 -8.30 -8.28
N GLY A 54 -10.88 -8.94 -8.56
CA GLY A 54 -11.68 -9.64 -7.54
C GLY A 54 -12.32 -8.71 -6.50
N LEU A 55 -12.09 -7.40 -6.58
CA LEU A 55 -12.67 -6.39 -5.70
C LEU A 55 -14.02 -5.92 -6.27
N SER A 56 -14.95 -5.56 -5.38
CA SER A 56 -16.16 -4.82 -5.81
C SER A 56 -15.77 -3.44 -6.35
N ALA A 57 -16.59 -2.87 -7.24
CA ALA A 57 -16.33 -1.53 -7.79
C ALA A 57 -16.19 -0.47 -6.70
N VAL A 58 -16.98 -0.58 -5.61
CA VAL A 58 -16.91 0.30 -4.44
C VAL A 58 -15.60 0.11 -3.69
N ALA A 59 -15.20 -1.14 -3.39
CA ALA A 59 -13.95 -1.41 -2.69
C ALA A 59 -12.72 -0.95 -3.48
N GLN A 60 -12.71 -1.20 -4.80
CA GLN A 60 -11.67 -0.72 -5.69
C GLN A 60 -11.61 0.81 -5.72
N GLN A 61 -12.75 1.49 -5.74
CA GLN A 61 -12.81 2.95 -5.73
C GLN A 61 -12.33 3.53 -4.39
N ASN A 62 -12.71 2.91 -3.27
CA ASN A 62 -12.28 3.33 -1.94
C ASN A 62 -10.77 3.23 -1.78
N ALA A 63 -10.17 2.11 -2.20
CA ALA A 63 -8.73 1.91 -2.18
C ALA A 63 -8.01 2.96 -3.06
N LYS A 64 -8.55 3.33 -4.23
CA LYS A 64 -8.01 4.43 -5.06
C LYS A 64 -8.00 5.76 -4.31
N CYS A 65 -9.12 6.13 -3.69
CA CYS A 65 -9.24 7.39 -2.96
C CYS A 65 -8.31 7.45 -1.73
N GLU A 66 -8.22 6.35 -0.98
CA GLU A 66 -7.31 6.25 0.16
C GLU A 66 -5.85 6.36 -0.26
N PHE A 67 -5.46 5.63 -1.31
CA PHE A 67 -4.11 5.70 -1.86
C PHE A 67 -3.78 7.13 -2.32
N ALA A 68 -4.72 7.80 -3.01
CA ALA A 68 -4.56 9.18 -3.44
C ALA A 68 -4.35 10.14 -2.25
N ARG A 69 -5.14 10.04 -1.18
CA ARG A 69 -4.99 10.89 0.02
C ARG A 69 -3.61 10.71 0.65
N MET A 70 -3.21 9.47 0.87
CA MET A 70 -1.94 9.16 1.51
C MET A 70 -0.74 9.66 0.69
N MET A 71 -0.78 9.50 -0.63
CA MET A 71 0.32 9.91 -1.52
C MET A 71 0.38 11.43 -1.78
N ASN A 72 -0.66 12.18 -1.44
CA ASN A 72 -0.76 13.60 -1.73
C ASN A 72 -0.94 14.47 -0.49
N ALA A 73 -0.95 13.90 0.70
CA ALA A 73 -0.91 14.68 1.93
C ALA A 73 0.34 15.56 1.97
N SER A 74 0.18 16.79 2.44
CA SER A 74 1.29 17.72 2.61
C SER A 74 2.15 17.26 3.79
N PHE A 75 3.47 17.47 3.72
CA PHE A 75 4.39 17.11 4.79
C PHE A 75 5.64 17.98 4.70
N GLU A 76 6.39 18.05 5.79
CA GLU A 76 7.62 18.82 5.86
C GLU A 76 8.81 18.10 5.20
N ASP A 77 9.84 18.86 4.83
CA ASP A 77 11.14 18.32 4.43
C ASP A 77 11.87 17.72 5.64
N SER A 78 11.47 16.49 5.98
CA SER A 78 11.93 15.77 7.18
C SER A 78 12.15 14.29 6.90
N PRO A 79 13.19 13.66 7.48
CA PRO A 79 13.33 12.21 7.44
C PRO A 79 12.19 11.48 8.13
N GLN A 80 11.44 12.14 9.02
CA GLN A 80 10.20 11.59 9.57
C GLN A 80 9.03 11.96 8.68
N PHE A 81 8.29 10.96 8.20
CA PHE A 81 7.07 11.23 7.45
C PHE A 81 5.92 11.54 8.42
N LEU A 82 5.57 12.82 8.53
CA LEU A 82 4.41 13.31 9.28
C LEU A 82 3.48 14.04 8.31
N PRO A 83 2.47 13.35 7.75
CA PRO A 83 1.54 13.97 6.84
C PRO A 83 0.52 14.85 7.57
N ASP A 84 0.27 16.03 7.03
CA ASP A 84 -0.90 16.84 7.34
C ASP A 84 -2.08 16.36 6.50
N THR A 85 -2.99 15.62 7.13
CA THR A 85 -4.17 15.06 6.46
C THR A 85 -5.25 16.10 6.15
N SER A 86 -5.07 17.35 6.58
CA SER A 86 -5.98 18.46 6.30
C SER A 86 -5.59 19.26 5.05
N ALA A 87 -4.39 19.03 4.51
CA ALA A 87 -3.87 19.76 3.36
C ALA A 87 -3.30 18.81 2.31
N PHE A 88 -3.83 18.84 1.09
CA PHE A 88 -3.34 18.01 0.00
C PHE A 88 -2.61 18.81 -1.08
N LEU A 89 -1.70 18.13 -1.77
CA LEU A 89 -0.92 18.66 -2.87
C LEU A 89 -1.80 19.23 -3.98
N TRP A 90 -2.95 18.59 -4.29
CA TRP A 90 -3.86 19.08 -5.32
C TRP A 90 -4.52 20.40 -4.92
N ASP A 91 -4.90 20.60 -3.65
CA ASP A 91 -5.52 21.84 -3.18
C ASP A 91 -4.55 23.01 -3.33
N SER A 92 -3.31 22.78 -2.89
CA SER A 92 -2.23 23.76 -3.02
C SER A 92 -1.90 24.05 -4.48
N TYR A 93 -1.78 23.01 -5.31
CA TYR A 93 -1.44 23.15 -6.71
C TYR A 93 -2.53 23.87 -7.50
N GLU A 94 -3.80 23.51 -7.30
CA GLU A 94 -4.95 24.19 -7.91
C GLU A 94 -5.01 25.65 -7.48
N THR A 95 -4.87 25.91 -6.17
CA THR A 95 -4.85 27.28 -5.65
C THR A 95 -3.75 28.12 -6.30
N ILE A 96 -2.55 27.56 -6.46
CA ILE A 96 -1.43 28.26 -7.09
C ILE A 96 -1.74 28.54 -8.57
N LEU A 97 -2.19 27.54 -9.34
CA LEU A 97 -2.50 27.72 -10.76
C LEU A 97 -3.59 28.76 -11.01
N ARG A 98 -4.67 28.73 -10.21
CA ARG A 98 -5.81 29.65 -10.36
C ARG A 98 -5.49 31.09 -9.97
N ASN A 99 -4.52 31.29 -9.07
CA ASN A 99 -4.12 32.62 -8.60
C ASN A 99 -2.84 33.15 -9.25
N SER A 100 -2.23 32.41 -10.18
CA SER A 100 -0.98 32.83 -10.81
C SER A 100 -1.20 33.99 -11.78
N ALA A 101 -0.36 35.02 -11.64
CA ALA A 101 -0.19 36.10 -12.60
C ALA A 101 0.96 35.77 -13.54
N PHE A 102 0.83 36.20 -14.80
CA PHE A 102 1.76 35.88 -15.88
C PHE A 102 2.35 37.16 -16.49
N PRO A 103 3.58 37.13 -17.01
CA PRO A 103 4.13 38.25 -17.74
C PRO A 103 3.44 38.39 -19.11
N GLN A 104 3.52 39.59 -19.69
CA GLN A 104 3.12 39.78 -21.08
C GLN A 104 4.05 38.95 -21.99
N SER A 105 3.45 38.06 -22.78
CA SER A 105 4.17 37.15 -23.67
C SER A 105 4.67 37.85 -24.92
N THR A 106 5.98 37.85 -25.14
CA THR A 106 6.62 38.16 -26.43
C THR A 106 7.86 37.28 -26.59
N LEU A 107 7.72 36.10 -27.21
CA LEU A 107 8.91 35.42 -27.73
C LEU A 107 9.54 36.30 -28.80
N THR A 108 10.86 36.34 -28.84
CA THR A 108 11.59 36.86 -30.00
C THR A 108 11.45 35.90 -31.19
N GLU A 109 11.65 36.37 -32.43
CA GLU A 109 11.62 35.49 -33.62
C GLU A 109 12.61 34.33 -33.51
N GLN A 110 13.76 34.56 -32.86
CA GLN A 110 14.75 33.53 -32.59
C GLN A 110 14.21 32.46 -31.62
N GLU A 111 13.54 32.89 -30.54
CA GLU A 111 12.91 31.97 -29.59
C GLU A 111 11.74 31.22 -30.24
N GLU A 112 10.95 31.85 -31.12
CA GLU A 112 9.91 31.14 -31.87
C GLU A 112 10.49 30.01 -32.72
N THR A 113 11.60 30.29 -33.40
CA THR A 113 12.32 29.30 -34.22
C THR A 113 12.85 28.16 -33.34
N GLN A 114 13.47 28.48 -32.20
CA GLN A 114 13.98 27.48 -31.25
C GLN A 114 12.88 26.58 -30.68
N LEU A 115 11.72 27.17 -30.35
CA LEU A 115 10.57 26.40 -29.85
C LEU A 115 10.01 25.46 -30.93
N LEU A 116 9.94 25.92 -32.17
CA LEU A 116 9.50 25.11 -33.30
C LEU A 116 10.45 23.93 -33.53
N GLU A 117 11.75 24.19 -33.60
CA GLU A 117 12.79 23.16 -33.75
C GLU A 117 12.71 22.13 -32.61
N ALA A 118 12.59 22.58 -31.37
CA ALA A 118 12.47 21.70 -30.21
C ALA A 118 11.22 20.82 -30.28
N THR A 119 10.08 21.40 -30.68
CA THR A 119 8.81 20.67 -30.81
C THR A 119 8.89 19.61 -31.90
N GLN A 120 9.46 19.94 -33.06
CA GLN A 120 9.63 19.02 -34.18
C GLN A 120 10.67 17.92 -33.89
N PHE A 121 11.69 18.23 -33.10
CA PHE A 121 12.69 17.23 -32.70
C PHE A 121 12.12 16.21 -31.71
N LEU A 122 11.30 16.66 -30.75
CA LEU A 122 10.75 15.81 -29.69
C LEU A 122 9.49 15.05 -30.11
N SER A 123 8.75 15.55 -31.10
CA SER A 123 7.46 14.99 -31.50
C SER A 123 7.21 15.08 -33.00
N VAL A 124 6.42 14.15 -33.52
CA VAL A 124 5.98 14.11 -34.92
C VAL A 124 4.46 14.03 -34.99
N THR A 125 3.90 14.71 -35.98
CA THR A 125 2.47 14.64 -36.29
C THR A 125 2.21 13.49 -37.26
N GLN A 126 1.27 12.62 -36.93
CA GLN A 126 0.84 11.51 -37.79
C GLN A 126 -0.68 11.53 -37.94
N SER A 127 -1.21 10.97 -39.03
CA SER A 127 -2.66 10.85 -39.22
C SER A 127 -3.25 9.83 -38.25
N GLY A 128 -4.16 10.27 -37.38
CA GLY A 128 -5.02 9.42 -36.56
C GLY A 128 -6.43 9.31 -37.14
N GLU A 129 -7.23 8.40 -36.59
CA GLU A 129 -8.62 8.15 -37.04
C GLU A 129 -9.51 9.41 -36.95
N ASP A 130 -9.28 10.26 -35.95
CA ASP A 130 -10.03 11.50 -35.70
C ASP A 130 -9.25 12.78 -36.09
N GLY A 131 -8.16 12.65 -36.84
CA GLY A 131 -7.32 13.76 -37.27
C GLY A 131 -5.84 13.62 -36.88
N PRO A 132 -5.00 14.63 -37.17
CA PRO A 132 -3.58 14.58 -36.86
C PRO A 132 -3.33 14.45 -35.35
N ILE A 133 -2.61 13.40 -34.95
CA ILE A 133 -2.18 13.16 -33.57
C ILE A 133 -0.68 13.42 -33.44
N THR A 134 -0.27 13.99 -32.32
CA THR A 134 1.15 14.23 -32.00
C THR A 134 1.67 13.05 -31.19
N VAL A 135 2.74 12.40 -31.68
CA VAL A 135 3.39 11.29 -30.98
C VAL A 135 4.87 11.56 -30.78
N PRO A 136 5.53 10.88 -29.82
CA PRO A 136 6.98 11.04 -29.64
C PRO A 136 7.76 10.71 -30.90
N SER A 137 8.77 11.52 -31.21
CA SER A 137 9.64 11.32 -32.38
C SER A 137 10.48 10.05 -32.24
N PRO A 138 11.02 9.50 -33.34
CA PRO A 138 11.98 8.39 -33.28
C PRO A 138 13.18 8.68 -32.38
N ALA A 139 13.70 9.91 -32.41
CA ALA A 139 14.82 10.34 -31.56
C ALA A 139 14.45 10.31 -30.06
N TYR A 140 13.26 10.82 -29.71
CA TYR A 140 12.79 10.78 -28.31
C TYR A 140 12.49 9.34 -27.84
N LYS A 141 11.96 8.49 -28.71
CA LYS A 141 11.75 7.06 -28.39
C LYS A 141 13.09 6.34 -28.12
N ALA A 142 14.10 6.59 -28.95
CA ALA A 142 15.45 6.07 -28.73
C ALA A 142 16.04 6.56 -27.40
N TYR A 143 15.89 7.85 -27.09
CA TYR A 143 16.30 8.40 -25.79
C TYR A 143 15.71 7.65 -24.60
N VAL A 144 14.40 7.41 -24.59
CA VAL A 144 13.74 6.69 -23.50
C VAL A 144 14.25 5.25 -23.39
N GLN A 145 14.43 4.57 -24.53
CA GLN A 145 14.95 3.21 -24.57
C GLN A 145 16.36 3.12 -23.96
N TYR A 146 17.30 3.94 -24.42
CA TYR A 146 18.68 3.89 -23.93
C TYR A 146 18.85 4.44 -22.52
N LYS A 147 18.01 5.40 -22.11
CA LYS A 147 17.92 5.82 -20.71
C LYS A 147 17.58 4.64 -19.81
N THR A 148 16.64 3.78 -20.23
CA THR A 148 16.24 2.60 -19.47
C THR A 148 17.41 1.61 -19.29
N LEU A 149 18.20 1.40 -20.34
CA LEU A 149 19.40 0.56 -20.29
C LEU A 149 20.49 1.15 -19.37
N PHE A 150 20.71 2.47 -19.44
CA PHE A 150 21.61 3.17 -18.53
C PHE A 150 21.16 3.03 -17.06
N ASP A 151 19.89 3.32 -16.77
CA ASP A 151 19.35 3.24 -15.41
C ASP A 151 19.50 1.80 -14.83
N GLN A 152 19.36 0.76 -15.66
CA GLN A 152 19.58 -0.63 -15.25
C GLN A 152 21.05 -0.92 -14.93
N ALA A 153 21.99 -0.49 -15.78
CA ALA A 153 23.41 -0.68 -15.56
C ALA A 153 23.91 0.07 -14.32
N ASP A 154 23.49 1.34 -14.15
CA ASP A 154 23.86 2.19 -13.01
C ASP A 154 23.36 1.59 -11.70
N LYS A 155 22.10 1.11 -11.67
CA LYS A 155 21.54 0.42 -10.50
C LYS A 155 22.33 -0.84 -10.15
N ALA A 156 22.70 -1.66 -11.13
CA ALA A 156 23.48 -2.88 -10.89
C ALA A 156 24.88 -2.58 -10.33
N TYR A 157 25.53 -1.52 -10.83
CA TYR A 157 26.83 -1.07 -10.30
C TYR A 157 26.71 -0.60 -8.84
N LEU A 158 25.77 0.30 -8.55
CA LEU A 158 25.60 0.87 -7.22
C LEU A 158 25.24 -0.19 -6.17
N ASP A 159 24.39 -1.15 -6.53
CA ASP A 159 23.96 -2.24 -5.64
C ASP A 159 25.12 -3.17 -5.25
N GLU A 160 25.92 -3.60 -6.24
CA GLU A 160 27.10 -4.45 -5.98
C GLU A 160 28.19 -3.66 -5.26
N LYS A 161 28.46 -2.41 -5.66
CA LYS A 161 29.45 -1.54 -5.00
C LYS A 161 29.16 -1.40 -3.51
N LEU A 162 27.91 -1.07 -3.18
CA LEU A 162 27.50 -0.93 -1.78
C LEU A 162 27.66 -2.26 -1.05
N SER A 163 27.21 -3.36 -1.65
CA SER A 163 27.36 -4.71 -1.10
C SER A 163 28.81 -5.10 -0.85
N VAL A 164 29.75 -4.60 -1.64
CA VAL A 164 31.19 -4.86 -1.45
C VAL A 164 31.82 -3.95 -0.41
N GLU A 165 31.55 -2.65 -0.46
CA GLU A 165 32.13 -1.67 0.48
C GLU A 165 31.82 -2.07 1.93
N THR A 166 30.65 -2.68 2.15
CA THR A 166 30.17 -3.08 3.46
C THR A 166 30.40 -4.56 3.79
N ALA A 167 30.90 -5.36 2.85
CA ALA A 167 31.16 -6.78 3.08
C ALA A 167 32.26 -7.02 4.14
N THR A 168 32.00 -7.89 5.12
CA THR A 168 32.98 -8.30 6.15
C THR A 168 33.12 -9.82 6.22
N GLY A 169 34.05 -10.32 7.04
CA GLY A 169 34.32 -11.75 7.17
C GLY A 169 35.09 -12.36 5.98
N PRO A 170 35.39 -13.67 6.00
CA PRO A 170 36.16 -14.35 4.96
C PRO A 170 35.52 -14.25 3.56
N GLU A 171 34.21 -14.46 3.47
CA GLU A 171 33.47 -14.34 2.20
C GLU A 171 33.39 -12.88 1.72
N GLY A 172 33.24 -11.91 2.64
CA GLY A 172 33.27 -10.50 2.29
C GLY A 172 34.65 -10.02 1.86
N ASN A 173 35.72 -10.56 2.44
CA ASN A 173 37.09 -10.30 2.01
C ASN A 173 37.35 -10.83 0.59
N GLU A 174 36.82 -12.02 0.28
CA GLU A 174 36.88 -12.57 -1.08
C GLU A 174 36.04 -11.74 -2.05
N ARG A 175 34.82 -11.33 -1.67
CA ARG A 175 34.01 -10.41 -2.49
C ARG A 175 34.71 -9.08 -2.75
N LYS A 176 35.34 -8.49 -1.71
CA LYS A 176 36.17 -7.28 -1.83
C LYS A 176 37.38 -7.49 -2.73
N LYS A 177 37.98 -8.68 -2.72
CA LYS A 177 39.07 -9.04 -3.61
C LYS A 177 38.58 -9.15 -5.06
N GLN A 178 37.52 -9.90 -5.32
CA GLN A 178 36.90 -10.04 -6.65
C GLN A 178 36.46 -8.69 -7.24
N TRP A 179 35.91 -7.81 -6.39
CA TRP A 179 35.59 -6.43 -6.73
C TRP A 179 36.78 -5.66 -7.26
N ARG A 180 37.87 -5.61 -6.48
CA ARG A 180 39.11 -4.92 -6.86
C ARG A 180 39.78 -5.53 -8.09
N GLU A 181 39.70 -6.85 -8.25
CA GLU A 181 40.42 -7.57 -9.31
C GLU A 181 39.71 -7.49 -10.67
N TYR A 182 38.38 -7.59 -10.72
CA TYR A 182 37.66 -7.59 -12.01
C TYR A 182 36.24 -7.04 -11.98
N ARG A 183 35.48 -7.25 -10.89
CA ARG A 183 34.03 -7.03 -10.90
C ARG A 183 33.64 -5.55 -10.94
N GLU A 184 34.39 -4.67 -10.27
CA GLU A 184 34.15 -3.22 -10.35
C GLU A 184 34.31 -2.72 -11.77
N LYS A 185 35.42 -3.09 -12.41
CA LYS A 185 35.72 -2.73 -13.79
C LYS A 185 34.63 -3.23 -14.74
N GLN A 186 34.21 -4.49 -14.60
CA GLN A 186 33.16 -5.07 -15.44
C GLN A 186 31.84 -4.29 -15.36
N LEU A 187 31.39 -3.93 -14.14
CA LEU A 187 30.14 -3.19 -13.97
C LEU A 187 30.28 -1.73 -14.44
N LEU A 188 31.42 -1.08 -14.18
CA LEU A 188 31.71 0.24 -14.72
C LEU A 188 31.77 0.24 -16.25
N ASP A 189 32.33 -0.80 -16.88
CA ASP A 189 32.37 -0.92 -18.34
C ASP A 189 30.95 -1.00 -18.92
N PHE A 190 30.01 -1.71 -18.26
CA PHE A 190 28.60 -1.71 -18.66
C PHE A 190 27.95 -0.33 -18.50
N VAL A 191 28.21 0.38 -17.38
CA VAL A 191 27.70 1.75 -17.18
C VAL A 191 28.26 2.70 -18.24
N ASN A 192 29.55 2.62 -18.52
CA ASN A 192 30.23 3.46 -19.52
C ASN A 192 29.72 3.16 -20.94
N GLN A 193 29.51 1.89 -21.26
CA GLN A 193 28.91 1.48 -22.54
C GLN A 193 27.49 2.02 -22.66
N ALA A 194 26.63 1.79 -21.67
CA ALA A 194 25.25 2.26 -21.69
C ALA A 194 25.16 3.79 -21.76
N THR A 195 26.09 4.51 -21.10
CA THR A 195 26.22 5.97 -21.20
C THR A 195 26.59 6.39 -22.62
N THR A 196 27.57 5.73 -23.24
CA THR A 196 28.02 6.03 -24.61
C THR A 196 26.92 5.76 -25.63
N GLU A 197 26.20 4.64 -25.48
CA GLU A 197 25.06 4.28 -26.32
C GLU A 197 23.90 5.27 -26.14
N TRP A 198 23.62 5.71 -24.92
CA TRP A 198 22.58 6.71 -24.67
C TRP A 198 22.93 8.06 -25.30
N ILE A 199 24.19 8.49 -25.24
CA ILE A 199 24.66 9.70 -25.92
C ILE A 199 24.55 9.54 -27.45
N THR A 200 25.04 8.43 -27.99
CA THR A 200 25.24 8.25 -29.43
C THR A 200 23.97 7.82 -30.16
N PHE A 201 23.32 6.77 -29.67
CA PHE A 201 22.12 6.16 -30.27
C PHE A 201 20.83 6.65 -29.63
N GLY A 202 20.87 7.00 -28.34
CA GLY A 202 19.75 7.61 -27.64
C GLY A 202 19.66 9.14 -27.79
N HIS A 203 20.60 9.78 -28.50
CA HIS A 203 20.62 11.22 -28.70
C HIS A 203 20.51 12.05 -27.40
N LYS A 204 21.03 11.53 -26.27
CA LYS A 204 20.88 12.11 -24.92
C LYS A 204 21.02 13.62 -24.88
N THR A 205 22.16 14.13 -25.35
CA THR A 205 22.47 15.57 -25.29
C THR A 205 21.48 16.41 -26.07
N ALA A 206 21.10 15.99 -27.29
CA ALA A 206 20.17 16.73 -28.12
C ALA A 206 18.76 16.72 -27.51
N VAL A 207 18.28 15.55 -27.07
CA VAL A 207 16.95 15.41 -26.47
C VAL A 207 16.84 16.21 -25.17
N GLU A 208 17.80 16.08 -24.25
CA GLU A 208 17.78 16.83 -22.99
C GLU A 208 17.81 18.35 -23.24
N ASN A 209 18.63 18.82 -24.19
CA ASN A 209 18.65 20.23 -24.56
C ASN A 209 17.29 20.70 -25.10
N TYR A 210 16.69 19.96 -26.04
CA TYR A 210 15.40 20.34 -26.60
C TYR A 210 14.25 20.23 -25.61
N ILE A 211 14.28 19.30 -24.64
CA ILE A 211 13.31 19.26 -23.53
C ILE A 211 13.38 20.57 -22.74
N VAL A 212 14.58 21.03 -22.39
CA VAL A 212 14.77 22.27 -21.63
C VAL A 212 14.34 23.50 -22.44
N VAL A 213 14.74 23.58 -23.72
CA VAL A 213 14.35 24.68 -24.62
C VAL A 213 12.83 24.74 -24.75
N LYS A 214 12.19 23.61 -25.07
CA LYS A 214 10.73 23.53 -25.22
C LYS A 214 10.02 23.94 -23.92
N ALA A 215 10.39 23.35 -22.78
CA ALA A 215 9.77 23.65 -21.49
C ALA A 215 9.90 25.14 -21.13
N THR A 216 11.06 25.75 -21.38
CA THR A 216 11.32 27.17 -21.08
C THR A 216 10.50 28.09 -21.98
N LEU A 217 10.52 27.84 -23.30
CA LEU A 217 9.90 28.73 -24.28
C LEU A 217 8.38 28.57 -24.36
N GLU A 218 7.83 27.36 -24.13
CA GLU A 218 6.38 27.17 -24.02
C GLU A 218 5.81 27.92 -22.82
N GLN A 219 6.48 27.84 -21.67
CA GLN A 219 6.05 28.58 -20.48
C GLN A 219 6.16 30.10 -20.70
N LYS A 220 7.17 30.59 -21.42
CA LYS A 220 7.27 32.01 -21.77
C LYS A 220 6.17 32.44 -22.76
N LYS A 221 5.88 31.62 -23.77
CA LYS A 221 4.93 31.95 -24.84
C LYS A 221 3.48 31.84 -24.40
N TYR A 222 3.17 30.82 -23.61
CA TYR A 222 1.82 30.34 -23.36
C TYR A 222 1.53 30.21 -21.87
N ALA A 223 2.19 30.98 -21.01
CA ALA A 223 2.10 30.84 -19.56
C ALA A 223 0.66 30.68 -19.02
N ASN A 224 -0.27 31.51 -19.53
CA ASN A 224 -1.69 31.45 -19.20
C ASN A 224 -2.37 30.17 -19.75
N LEU A 225 -2.13 29.81 -21.01
CA LEU A 225 -2.70 28.61 -21.64
C LEU A 225 -2.15 27.33 -21.02
N VAL A 226 -0.87 27.31 -20.63
CA VAL A 226 -0.22 26.21 -19.91
C VAL A 226 -0.87 26.03 -18.54
N SER A 227 -1.09 27.12 -17.79
CA SER A 227 -1.81 27.07 -16.53
C SER A 227 -3.25 26.54 -16.72
N SER A 228 -3.97 27.05 -17.71
CA SER A 228 -5.32 26.56 -18.05
C SER A 228 -5.35 25.08 -18.43
N ALA A 229 -4.35 24.61 -19.19
CA ALA A 229 -4.22 23.19 -19.52
C ALA A 229 -3.97 22.34 -18.27
N TYR A 230 -3.13 22.80 -17.35
CA TYR A 230 -2.87 22.08 -16.09
C TYR A 230 -4.10 22.08 -15.16
N ILE A 231 -4.89 23.16 -15.14
CA ILE A 231 -6.19 23.20 -14.46
C ILE A 231 -7.15 22.18 -15.09
N ASN A 232 -7.20 22.09 -16.42
CA ASN A 232 -8.03 21.10 -17.09
C ASN A 232 -7.56 19.66 -16.77
N ASP A 233 -6.26 19.38 -16.74
CA ASP A 233 -5.73 18.06 -16.33
C ASP A 233 -6.14 17.72 -14.88
N LEU A 234 -6.14 18.71 -13.97
CA LEU A 234 -6.63 18.58 -12.59
C LEU A 234 -8.13 18.27 -12.55
N GLU A 235 -8.97 18.99 -13.28
CA GLU A 235 -10.42 18.80 -13.34
C GLU A 235 -10.79 17.45 -13.96
N GLN A 236 -10.10 17.03 -15.02
CA GLN A 236 -10.30 15.72 -15.64
C GLN A 236 -9.83 14.55 -14.76
N SER A 237 -9.00 14.83 -13.75
CA SER A 237 -8.51 13.84 -12.80
C SER A 237 -9.42 13.68 -11.58
N ASP A 238 -10.61 14.27 -11.54
CA ASP A 238 -11.53 14.11 -10.42
C ASP A 238 -12.03 12.67 -10.28
N VAL A 239 -11.88 12.15 -9.06
CA VAL A 239 -12.26 10.80 -8.66
C VAL A 239 -13.28 10.92 -7.53
N PRO A 240 -14.55 10.51 -7.75
CA PRO A 240 -15.61 10.67 -6.75
C PRO A 240 -15.33 9.76 -5.56
N ASP A 241 -15.55 10.30 -4.36
CA ASP A 241 -15.50 9.55 -3.12
C ASP A 241 -16.87 8.92 -2.83
N LEU A 242 -16.96 7.60 -2.92
CA LEU A 242 -18.20 6.86 -2.70
C LEU A 242 -18.54 6.66 -1.21
N ASN A 243 -17.62 6.98 -0.30
CA ASN A 243 -17.79 6.79 1.15
C ASN A 243 -18.28 8.04 1.90
N ALA A 244 -18.59 9.14 1.20
CA ALA A 244 -19.06 10.38 1.80
C ALA A 244 -18.10 11.01 2.85
N ASN A 245 -16.78 10.78 2.77
CA ASN A 245 -15.79 11.55 3.56
C ASN A 245 -15.63 13.01 3.07
N GLY A 246 -16.39 13.40 2.04
CA GLY A 246 -16.78 14.79 1.81
C GLY A 246 -15.97 15.56 0.77
N LEU A 247 -14.90 15.00 0.18
CA LEU A 247 -14.13 15.67 -0.88
C LEU A 247 -13.71 14.69 -1.98
N PRO A 248 -13.92 15.02 -3.27
CA PRO A 248 -13.36 14.28 -4.39
C PRO A 248 -11.83 14.25 -4.29
N THR A 249 -11.22 13.16 -4.75
CA THR A 249 -9.76 13.01 -4.80
C THR A 249 -9.26 13.21 -6.23
N LYS A 250 -7.95 13.43 -6.42
CA LYS A 250 -7.35 13.45 -7.75
C LYS A 250 -6.70 12.11 -8.10
N LEU A 251 -6.92 11.65 -9.33
CA LEU A 251 -6.41 10.39 -9.86
C LEU A 251 -4.90 10.26 -9.58
N THR A 252 -4.56 9.26 -8.78
CA THR A 252 -3.18 8.96 -8.36
C THR A 252 -3.01 7.45 -8.40
N PHE A 253 -1.95 6.98 -9.04
CA PHE A 253 -1.68 5.56 -9.17
C PHE A 253 -0.20 5.26 -8.96
N TYR A 254 0.12 3.97 -8.96
CA TYR A 254 1.47 3.50 -8.77
C TYR A 254 1.95 2.67 -9.97
N SER A 255 3.27 2.60 -10.15
CA SER A 255 3.94 1.81 -11.19
C SER A 255 5.24 1.21 -10.64
N PRO A 256 5.58 -0.06 -10.90
CA PRO A 256 4.89 -0.97 -11.81
C PRO A 256 3.60 -1.55 -11.19
N HIS A 257 2.66 -1.96 -12.05
CA HIS A 257 1.35 -2.48 -11.63
C HIS A 257 1.39 -3.92 -11.11
N ASP A 258 2.45 -4.66 -11.48
CA ASP A 258 2.70 -6.06 -11.14
C ASP A 258 3.35 -6.25 -9.76
N ILE A 259 3.41 -5.20 -8.94
CA ILE A 259 3.97 -5.24 -7.59
C ILE A 259 3.29 -6.29 -6.69
N ALA A 260 2.06 -6.68 -7.02
CA ALA A 260 1.31 -7.72 -6.32
C ALA A 260 1.60 -9.15 -6.81
N ASN A 261 2.38 -9.30 -7.88
CA ASN A 261 2.77 -10.61 -8.41
C ASN A 261 3.96 -11.18 -7.62
N LYS A 262 3.67 -12.20 -6.80
CA LYS A 262 4.66 -12.89 -5.95
C LYS A 262 5.70 -13.69 -6.75
N SER A 263 5.40 -14.03 -8.01
CA SER A 263 6.29 -14.84 -8.85
C SER A 263 7.42 -14.02 -9.50
N ILE A 264 7.33 -12.69 -9.49
CA ILE A 264 8.35 -11.82 -10.06
C ILE A 264 9.47 -11.64 -9.03
N PRO A 265 10.73 -12.00 -9.35
CA PRO A 265 11.85 -11.84 -8.41
C PRO A 265 12.17 -10.37 -8.19
N TRP A 266 12.49 -10.02 -6.94
CA TRP A 266 12.88 -8.67 -6.54
C TRP A 266 14.35 -8.61 -6.12
N THR A 267 14.93 -7.42 -6.12
CA THR A 267 16.28 -7.21 -5.57
C THR A 267 16.27 -7.49 -4.07
N SER A 268 17.32 -8.14 -3.55
CA SER A 268 17.42 -8.48 -2.13
C SER A 268 18.44 -7.58 -1.42
N ILE A 269 18.08 -7.09 -0.24
CA ILE A 269 19.02 -6.51 0.72
C ILE A 269 19.36 -7.59 1.74
N HIS A 270 20.64 -7.85 1.91
CA HIS A 270 21.19 -8.59 3.05
C HIS A 270 22.05 -7.64 3.89
N LEU A 271 21.95 -7.78 5.21
CA LEU A 271 22.73 -7.05 6.21
C LEU A 271 23.25 -8.06 7.24
N SER A 272 24.56 -8.29 7.25
CA SER A 272 25.23 -9.06 8.31
C SER A 272 25.32 -8.26 9.62
N LYS A 273 25.64 -8.94 10.72
CA LYS A 273 25.86 -8.34 12.04
C LYS A 273 26.80 -7.13 12.00
N ASP A 274 27.94 -7.28 11.33
CA ASP A 274 28.93 -6.20 11.21
C ASP A 274 28.36 -5.01 10.44
N GLU A 275 27.64 -5.26 9.35
CA GLU A 275 26.98 -4.20 8.57
C GLU A 275 25.92 -3.49 9.39
N ILE A 276 25.10 -4.22 10.16
CA ILE A 276 24.11 -3.65 11.07
C ILE A 276 24.80 -2.72 12.07
N ASN A 277 25.93 -3.15 12.64
CA ASN A 277 26.71 -2.34 13.58
C ASN A 277 27.24 -1.07 12.92
N VAL A 278 27.93 -1.21 11.78
CA VAL A 278 28.54 -0.08 11.06
C VAL A 278 27.48 0.93 10.60
N PHE A 279 26.37 0.48 10.00
CA PHE A 279 25.34 1.38 9.52
C PHE A 279 24.58 2.06 10.65
N ALA A 280 24.25 1.34 11.73
CA ALA A 280 23.57 1.95 12.87
C ALA A 280 24.44 3.01 13.57
N GLU A 281 25.76 2.80 13.65
CA GLU A 281 26.70 3.80 14.18
C GLU A 281 26.76 5.06 13.32
N ARG A 282 26.82 4.88 11.98
CA ARG A 282 26.81 5.96 10.98
C ARG A 282 25.47 6.68 10.87
N ALA A 283 24.41 6.21 11.53
CA ALA A 283 23.11 6.84 11.43
C ALA A 283 23.16 8.29 11.95
N PRO A 284 22.65 9.27 11.16
CA PRO A 284 22.55 10.66 11.58
C PRO A 284 21.63 10.81 12.79
N ALA A 285 21.81 11.89 13.55
CA ALA A 285 21.08 12.13 14.79
C ALA A 285 19.56 12.10 14.60
N GLU A 286 19.06 12.66 13.50
CA GLU A 286 17.63 12.68 13.16
C GLU A 286 17.04 11.26 13.02
N LEU A 287 17.78 10.34 12.40
CA LEU A 287 17.35 8.94 12.28
C LEU A 287 17.42 8.20 13.62
N LYS A 288 18.46 8.47 14.43
CA LYS A 288 18.58 7.90 15.79
C LYS A 288 17.42 8.31 16.68
N THR A 289 16.95 9.55 16.57
CA THR A 289 15.75 10.03 17.26
C THR A 289 14.49 9.37 16.72
N LEU A 290 14.37 9.24 15.39
CA LEU A 290 13.17 8.69 14.74
C LEU A 290 12.93 7.21 15.03
N LEU A 291 13.99 6.41 15.03
CA LEU A 291 13.92 4.94 15.12
C LEU A 291 14.36 4.41 16.49
N ASP A 292 14.35 5.28 17.51
CA ASP A 292 14.67 5.00 18.91
C ASP A 292 16.03 4.28 19.06
N GLY A 293 17.14 5.00 18.85
CA GLY A 293 18.52 4.50 18.73
C GLY A 293 19.14 3.75 19.91
N GLY A 294 18.43 2.73 20.40
CA GLY A 294 18.76 1.93 21.55
C GLY A 294 20.05 1.14 21.38
N VAL A 295 20.59 0.71 22.52
CA VAL A 295 21.79 -0.11 22.61
C VAL A 295 21.42 -1.54 22.19
N GLY A 296 21.67 -1.90 20.92
CA GLY A 296 21.36 -3.24 20.40
C GLY A 296 22.13 -4.34 21.12
N ASN A 297 21.53 -5.53 21.19
CA ASN A 297 22.12 -6.73 21.77
C ASN A 297 22.88 -7.54 20.70
N ASP A 298 23.82 -8.37 21.15
CA ASP A 298 24.83 -9.01 20.30
C ASP A 298 24.37 -10.34 19.65
N ASP A 299 23.05 -10.59 19.66
CA ASP A 299 22.40 -11.83 19.26
C ASP A 299 21.86 -11.86 17.82
N ILE A 300 21.80 -10.71 17.14
CA ILE A 300 21.45 -10.64 15.71
C ILE A 300 22.67 -10.97 14.86
N GLU A 301 22.47 -11.84 13.87
CA GLU A 301 23.51 -12.26 12.93
C GLU A 301 23.29 -11.71 11.52
N ALA A 302 22.04 -11.65 11.07
CA ALA A 302 21.72 -11.07 9.78
C ALA A 302 20.27 -10.61 9.67
N VAL A 303 20.00 -9.72 8.71
CA VAL A 303 18.67 -9.35 8.25
C VAL A 303 18.65 -9.41 6.73
N SER A 304 17.61 -10.03 6.16
CA SER A 304 17.39 -10.06 4.72
C SER A 304 15.98 -9.61 4.36
N LEU A 305 15.82 -8.98 3.20
CA LEU A 305 14.51 -8.67 2.63
C LEU A 305 14.60 -8.51 1.12
N GLU A 306 13.49 -8.69 0.43
CA GLU A 306 13.31 -8.27 -0.95
C GLU A 306 12.75 -6.86 -1.00
N TYR A 307 13.20 -6.02 -1.94
CA TYR A 307 12.67 -4.67 -2.13
C TYR A 307 12.45 -4.32 -3.60
N ASN A 308 11.55 -3.36 -3.82
CA ASN A 308 11.32 -2.74 -5.11
C ASN A 308 10.99 -1.25 -4.96
N THR A 309 11.16 -0.49 -6.04
CA THR A 309 10.80 0.93 -6.09
C THR A 309 9.54 1.11 -6.91
N VAL A 310 8.55 1.76 -6.31
CA VAL A 310 7.23 1.99 -6.88
C VAL A 310 7.05 3.48 -7.11
N PHE A 311 6.97 3.91 -8.37
CA PHE A 311 6.72 5.29 -8.75
C PHE A 311 5.27 5.70 -8.46
N VAL A 312 5.08 6.91 -7.95
CA VAL A 312 3.76 7.52 -7.73
C VAL A 312 3.45 8.46 -8.89
N ALA A 313 2.49 8.05 -9.72
CA ALA A 313 2.09 8.76 -10.93
C ALA A 313 0.85 9.63 -10.69
N ARG A 314 0.92 10.87 -11.19
CA ARG A 314 -0.12 11.90 -11.07
C ARG A 314 -0.32 12.57 -12.43
N PRO A 315 -1.32 12.15 -13.22
CA PRO A 315 -1.59 12.74 -14.53
C PRO A 315 -1.84 14.24 -14.50
N TRP A 316 -2.33 14.76 -13.37
CA TRP A 316 -2.64 16.18 -13.15
C TRP A 316 -1.48 17.03 -12.64
N PHE A 317 -0.38 16.44 -12.15
CA PHE A 317 0.69 17.19 -11.49
C PHE A 317 1.88 17.45 -12.43
N ARG A 318 2.33 18.70 -12.52
CA ARG A 318 3.46 19.14 -13.36
C ARG A 318 4.48 19.89 -12.50
N PRO A 319 5.41 19.20 -11.82
CA PRO A 319 6.36 19.84 -10.90
C PRO A 319 7.26 20.88 -11.57
N GLU A 320 7.49 20.77 -12.89
CA GLU A 320 8.20 21.75 -13.71
C GLU A 320 7.54 23.14 -13.73
N TYR A 321 6.26 23.24 -13.40
CA TYR A 321 5.59 24.53 -13.22
C TYR A 321 6.28 25.35 -12.12
N PHE A 322 6.66 24.72 -11.01
CA PHE A 322 7.29 25.41 -9.88
C PHE A 322 8.73 25.85 -10.15
N ALA A 323 9.40 25.24 -11.12
CA ALA A 323 10.72 25.68 -11.58
C ALA A 323 10.63 26.89 -12.53
N SER A 324 9.44 27.20 -13.04
CA SER A 324 9.22 28.29 -13.98
C SER A 324 9.41 29.65 -13.33
N ARG A 325 9.98 30.58 -14.11
CA ARG A 325 10.13 32.00 -13.73
C ARG A 325 9.08 32.90 -14.37
N TYR A 326 8.13 32.32 -15.11
CA TYR A 326 7.11 33.02 -15.90
C TYR A 326 5.75 33.07 -15.20
N TRP A 327 5.70 32.85 -13.90
CA TRP A 327 4.52 33.11 -13.08
C TRP A 327 4.93 33.72 -11.73
N LYS A 328 3.99 34.42 -11.11
CA LYS A 328 4.08 34.84 -9.71
C LYS A 328 2.72 34.75 -9.05
N LEU A 329 2.70 34.73 -7.72
CA LEU A 329 1.47 34.99 -6.97
C LEU A 329 1.28 36.51 -6.78
N PRO A 330 0.03 36.97 -6.58
CA PRO A 330 -0.25 38.36 -6.23
C PRO A 330 0.53 38.78 -4.98
N ASP A 331 0.94 40.05 -4.93
CA ASP A 331 1.82 40.55 -3.86
C ASP A 331 1.16 40.47 -2.45
N ASN A 332 -0.17 40.41 -2.40
CA ASN A 332 -0.97 40.25 -1.16
C ASN A 332 -1.44 38.81 -0.92
N PHE A 333 -0.92 37.83 -1.65
CA PHE A 333 -1.33 36.43 -1.51
C PHE A 333 -0.86 35.84 -0.17
N PRO A 334 -1.76 35.27 0.65
CA PRO A 334 -1.37 34.63 1.92
C PRO A 334 -0.40 33.47 1.67
N ASP A 335 0.70 33.43 2.41
CA ASP A 335 1.74 32.41 2.29
C ASP A 335 2.27 32.27 0.85
N ALA A 336 2.60 33.41 0.23
CA ALA A 336 3.10 33.49 -1.16
C ALA A 336 4.36 32.65 -1.42
N VAL A 337 5.06 32.17 -0.38
CA VAL A 337 6.18 31.24 -0.52
C VAL A 337 5.65 29.82 -0.69
N VAL A 338 5.64 29.34 -1.94
CA VAL A 338 5.32 27.94 -2.25
C VAL A 338 6.45 27.02 -1.80
N SER A 339 7.69 27.40 -2.13
CA SER A 339 8.92 26.77 -1.64
C SER A 339 10.02 27.82 -1.54
N ASP A 340 10.80 27.79 -0.46
CA ASP A 340 11.98 28.65 -0.30
C ASP A 340 13.22 28.15 -1.07
N GLY A 341 13.20 26.90 -1.52
CA GLY A 341 14.31 26.23 -2.21
C GLY A 341 15.52 25.96 -1.31
N LEU A 342 15.36 26.06 0.02
CA LEU A 342 16.40 25.75 1.00
C LEU A 342 16.36 24.26 1.40
N VAL A 343 17.32 23.84 2.21
CA VAL A 343 17.34 22.50 2.82
C VAL A 343 17.57 22.68 4.33
N PRO A 344 16.60 22.31 5.19
CA PRO A 344 15.27 21.81 4.86
C PRO A 344 14.39 22.86 4.18
N CYS A 345 13.61 22.43 3.19
CA CYS A 345 12.71 23.22 2.38
C CYS A 345 11.45 23.58 3.15
N ARG A 346 11.01 24.84 3.04
CA ARG A 346 9.78 25.35 3.68
C ARG A 346 8.88 26.06 2.67
N GLY A 347 7.60 26.18 3.01
CA GLY A 347 6.60 26.85 2.20
C GLY A 347 5.29 26.08 2.17
N ARG A 348 4.36 26.47 1.29
CA ARG A 348 3.08 25.79 1.10
C ARG A 348 3.22 24.37 0.52
N VAL A 349 4.16 24.18 -0.40
CA VAL A 349 4.47 22.88 -1.02
C VAL A 349 5.98 22.69 -0.98
N PRO A 350 6.57 22.37 0.18
CA PRO A 350 8.02 22.24 0.28
C PRO A 350 8.51 21.00 -0.48
N VAL A 351 7.76 19.90 -0.36
CA VAL A 351 8.16 18.58 -0.88
C VAL A 351 6.94 17.79 -1.37
N TYR A 352 7.19 16.75 -2.16
CA TYR A 352 6.17 15.78 -2.56
C TYR A 352 6.75 14.36 -2.69
N ILE A 353 5.91 13.33 -2.49
CA ILE A 353 6.30 11.92 -2.68
C ILE A 353 6.41 11.62 -4.17
N SER A 354 7.58 11.20 -4.63
CA SER A 354 7.80 10.78 -6.03
C SER A 354 7.74 9.27 -6.21
N SER A 355 8.22 8.49 -5.23
CA SER A 355 8.19 7.03 -5.24
C SER A 355 8.08 6.49 -3.82
N MET A 356 7.72 5.21 -3.69
CA MET A 356 7.80 4.41 -2.49
C MET A 356 8.89 3.34 -2.67
N ILE A 357 9.66 3.06 -1.63
CA ILE A 357 10.51 1.88 -1.55
C ILE A 357 9.73 0.88 -0.71
N VAL A 358 9.37 -0.25 -1.31
CA VAL A 358 8.56 -1.29 -0.66
C VAL A 358 9.37 -2.56 -0.45
N GLY A 359 9.10 -3.29 0.63
CA GLY A 359 9.80 -4.52 0.99
C GLY A 359 8.87 -5.67 1.34
N ARG A 360 9.33 -6.91 1.06
CA ARG A 360 8.65 -8.17 1.40
C ARG A 360 9.67 -9.24 1.79
N ASN A 361 9.20 -10.41 2.24
CA ASN A 361 10.04 -11.56 2.59
C ASN A 361 11.14 -11.19 3.60
N ILE A 362 10.77 -10.44 4.64
CA ILE A 362 11.72 -9.94 5.63
C ILE A 362 12.07 -11.08 6.61
N THR A 363 13.35 -11.38 6.74
CA THR A 363 13.87 -12.41 7.64
C THR A 363 14.98 -11.85 8.53
N ILE A 364 15.05 -12.33 9.77
CA ILE A 364 16.10 -12.01 10.74
C ILE A 364 16.72 -13.32 11.23
N THR A 365 18.05 -13.42 11.14
CA THR A 365 18.82 -14.54 11.68
C THR A 365 19.41 -14.15 13.03
N ARG A 366 19.21 -15.00 14.05
CA ARG A 366 19.66 -14.78 15.44
C ARG A 366 20.39 -15.99 16.00
N LYS A 367 21.22 -15.81 17.02
CA LYS A 367 21.82 -16.94 17.78
C LYS A 367 20.76 -17.70 18.56
N ALA A 368 20.70 -19.03 18.40
CA ALA A 368 19.70 -19.88 19.02
C ALA A 368 19.67 -19.79 20.56
N THR A 369 20.84 -19.68 21.20
CA THR A 369 20.99 -19.59 22.66
C THR A 369 20.40 -18.32 23.26
N MET A 370 20.50 -17.19 22.55
CA MET A 370 19.99 -15.89 23.01
C MET A 370 18.52 -15.72 22.62
N HIS A 371 18.09 -16.25 21.47
CA HIS A 371 16.68 -16.32 21.07
C HIS A 371 15.83 -17.08 22.11
N ALA A 372 16.32 -18.23 22.60
CA ALA A 372 15.65 -19.03 23.63
C ALA A 372 15.43 -18.29 24.96
N LEU A 373 16.27 -17.28 25.26
CA LEU A 373 16.18 -16.47 26.47
C LEU A 373 15.26 -15.24 26.31
N SER A 374 14.90 -14.87 25.08
CA SER A 374 14.00 -13.75 24.77
C SER A 374 13.13 -14.08 23.55
N PRO A 375 12.11 -14.93 23.72
CA PRO A 375 11.30 -15.46 22.62
C PRO A 375 10.36 -14.42 21.98
N VAL A 376 10.24 -13.21 22.55
CA VAL A 376 9.37 -12.15 22.02
C VAL A 376 9.77 -11.80 20.57
N PRO A 377 8.83 -11.73 19.61
CA PRO A 377 9.13 -11.41 18.22
C PRO A 377 9.67 -9.98 18.12
N LEU A 378 10.64 -9.77 17.24
CA LEU A 378 11.21 -8.45 17.01
C LEU A 378 10.17 -7.52 16.36
N VAL A 379 9.85 -6.41 17.03
CA VAL A 379 9.03 -5.34 16.44
C VAL A 379 9.96 -4.28 15.87
N LEU A 380 10.18 -4.28 14.55
CA LEU A 380 11.02 -3.30 13.86
C LEU A 380 10.31 -1.92 13.81
N PRO A 381 10.87 -0.85 14.42
CA PRO A 381 10.25 0.48 14.36
C PRO A 381 10.00 1.00 12.94
N ILE A 382 10.84 0.65 11.96
CA ILE A 382 10.63 1.03 10.56
C ILE A 382 9.36 0.37 9.97
N LEU A 383 8.93 -0.76 10.52
CA LEU A 383 7.76 -1.53 10.10
C LEU A 383 6.56 -1.41 11.06
N SER A 384 6.66 -0.61 12.13
CA SER A 384 5.64 -0.55 13.19
C SER A 384 5.22 0.87 13.52
N THR A 385 3.92 1.05 13.76
CA THR A 385 3.31 2.32 14.22
C THR A 385 3.49 2.56 15.72
N VAL A 386 3.97 1.58 16.50
CA VAL A 386 4.14 1.71 17.95
C VAL A 386 5.28 2.70 18.24
N SER A 387 4.95 3.87 18.79
CA SER A 387 5.90 4.82 19.37
C SER A 387 6.33 4.34 20.76
N ILE A 388 7.63 4.31 21.06
CA ILE A 388 8.16 3.74 22.32
C ILE A 388 8.47 4.81 23.38
N ASN A 389 7.99 6.06 23.19
CA ASN A 389 8.16 7.12 24.19
C ASN A 389 6.82 7.81 24.50
N SER A 390 6.26 7.51 25.66
CA SER A 390 5.17 8.26 26.28
C SER A 390 5.69 9.57 26.86
N ALA A 391 5.81 10.60 26.03
CA ALA A 391 5.81 11.98 26.52
C ALA A 391 4.35 12.45 26.57
N THR A 392 3.87 12.71 27.79
CA THR A 392 2.50 13.16 28.11
C THR A 392 2.06 14.36 27.28
N PRO A 393 0.88 14.34 26.64
CA PRO A 393 0.32 15.54 26.03
C PRO A 393 -0.25 16.48 27.10
N VAL A 394 0.22 17.73 27.08
CA VAL A 394 -0.41 18.85 27.81
C VAL A 394 -1.71 19.19 27.10
N SER A 395 -2.85 19.00 27.78
CA SER A 395 -4.17 19.35 27.25
C SER A 395 -4.31 20.86 27.06
N ALA A 396 -4.45 21.31 25.81
CA ALA A 396 -4.96 22.63 25.49
C ALA A 396 -6.49 22.56 25.41
N HIS A 397 -7.17 23.24 26.33
CA HIS A 397 -8.62 23.44 26.27
C HIS A 397 -8.98 24.40 25.13
N VAL A 398 -9.79 23.96 24.17
CA VAL A 398 -10.48 24.84 23.23
C VAL A 398 -11.97 24.88 23.61
N SER A 399 -12.46 26.07 23.92
CA SER A 399 -13.85 26.38 24.25
C SER A 399 -14.71 26.38 22.97
N THR A 400 -15.85 25.70 23.02
CA THR A 400 -16.83 25.63 21.92
C THR A 400 -17.69 26.90 21.85
N GLY A 401 -17.53 27.67 20.76
CA GLY A 401 -18.42 28.76 20.37
C GLY A 401 -19.53 28.29 19.43
N LYS A 402 -20.76 28.77 19.67
CA LYS A 402 -22.06 28.36 19.09
C LYS A 402 -22.14 28.39 17.55
N GLN A 403 -22.79 27.36 16.99
CA GLN A 403 -23.29 27.29 15.61
C GLN A 403 -24.43 28.29 15.35
N ASN A 404 -24.38 28.99 14.21
CA ASN A 404 -25.56 29.59 13.57
C ASN A 404 -25.77 28.89 12.21
N SER A 405 -26.97 28.35 12.00
CA SER A 405 -27.41 27.70 10.77
C SER A 405 -27.73 28.73 9.68
N LEU A 406 -27.24 28.52 8.46
CA LEU A 406 -27.76 29.19 7.25
C LEU A 406 -28.23 28.13 6.25
N THR A 407 -29.52 28.19 5.96
CA THR A 407 -30.28 27.36 5.02
C THR A 407 -29.99 27.80 3.58
N PHE A 408 -29.61 26.87 2.70
CA PHE A 408 -29.45 27.11 1.26
C PHE A 408 -30.66 26.62 0.48
N LYS A 409 -31.22 27.47 -0.41
CA LYS A 409 -32.26 27.12 -1.39
C LYS A 409 -31.62 26.86 -2.77
N PRO A 410 -32.07 25.87 -3.56
CA PRO A 410 -31.59 25.67 -4.92
C PRO A 410 -32.38 26.49 -5.94
N HIS A 411 -31.70 27.04 -6.96
CA HIS A 411 -32.30 27.71 -8.12
C HIS A 411 -32.10 26.92 -9.43
N HIS A 412 -33.23 26.74 -10.13
CA HIS A 412 -33.54 26.54 -11.56
C HIS A 412 -32.54 25.92 -12.56
N THR A 413 -33.02 24.83 -13.16
CA THR A 413 -32.65 24.27 -14.48
C THR A 413 -33.27 25.08 -15.64
N ALA A 414 -32.50 25.27 -16.71
CA ALA A 414 -32.98 25.78 -18.01
C ALA A 414 -32.83 24.72 -19.10
N THR A 415 -33.91 24.53 -19.86
CA THR A 415 -34.08 23.56 -20.95
C THR A 415 -33.74 24.18 -22.30
N LEU A 416 -33.03 23.46 -23.18
CA LEU A 416 -32.88 23.84 -24.60
C LEU A 416 -33.15 22.64 -25.53
N LYS A 417 -34.03 22.87 -26.52
CA LYS A 417 -34.44 21.97 -27.62
C LYS A 417 -33.53 22.17 -28.84
N GLY A 418 -33.26 21.09 -29.59
CA GLY A 418 -32.83 21.12 -31.00
C GLY A 418 -32.61 19.69 -31.52
N ARG A 419 -33.55 19.10 -32.27
CA ARG A 419 -33.75 19.12 -33.75
C ARG A 419 -32.78 18.17 -34.49
N ALA A 420 -33.36 17.07 -34.97
CA ALA A 420 -32.72 16.02 -35.77
C ALA A 420 -32.51 16.45 -37.23
N ILE A 421 -31.38 16.02 -37.82
CA ILE A 421 -31.13 15.99 -39.27
C ILE A 421 -30.28 14.75 -39.58
N ASN A 422 -30.80 13.85 -40.43
CA ASN A 422 -30.04 12.77 -41.09
C ASN A 422 -29.38 13.32 -42.36
N PRO A 423 -28.23 12.74 -42.77
CA PRO A 423 -28.18 12.30 -44.17
C PRO A 423 -27.53 10.92 -44.39
N LYS A 424 -28.08 10.25 -45.41
CA LYS A 424 -27.58 9.03 -46.07
C LYS A 424 -26.22 9.30 -46.73
N LEU A 425 -25.33 8.31 -46.72
CA LEU A 425 -24.18 8.24 -47.62
C LEU A 425 -24.22 6.95 -48.45
N SER A 426 -24.19 7.18 -49.76
CA SER A 426 -24.12 6.23 -50.86
C SER A 426 -22.74 5.57 -50.95
N GLY A 427 -22.72 4.29 -51.31
CA GLY A 427 -21.49 3.56 -51.58
C GLY A 427 -20.81 3.97 -52.88
N ALA A 428 -19.51 3.76 -52.93
CA ALA A 428 -18.75 3.49 -54.15
C ALA A 428 -17.54 2.63 -53.78
N ARG A 429 -17.52 1.44 -54.39
CA ARG A 429 -16.48 0.42 -54.30
C ARG A 429 -15.53 0.66 -55.47
N VAL A 430 -14.23 0.77 -55.22
CA VAL A 430 -13.20 0.67 -56.28
C VAL A 430 -12.09 -0.26 -55.80
N THR A 431 -11.89 -1.29 -56.60
CA THR A 431 -10.84 -2.31 -56.58
C THR A 431 -9.62 -1.84 -57.35
N ALA A 432 -8.40 -2.11 -56.85
CA ALA A 432 -7.23 -2.30 -57.71
C ALA A 432 -6.16 -3.15 -56.99
N GLU A 433 -5.58 -4.08 -57.75
CA GLU A 433 -4.71 -5.19 -57.38
C GLU A 433 -3.24 -4.79 -57.11
N PRO A 434 -2.45 -5.68 -56.47
CA PRO A 434 -1.03 -5.49 -56.17
C PRO A 434 -0.09 -6.32 -57.08
N THR A 435 1.19 -5.94 -57.19
CA THR A 435 2.36 -6.82 -57.52
C THR A 435 3.66 -5.99 -57.57
N PRO A 436 4.88 -6.58 -57.49
CA PRO A 436 5.35 -7.54 -56.51
C PRO A 436 6.78 -7.26 -55.95
N ALA A 437 7.06 -8.00 -54.87
CA ALA A 437 8.33 -8.47 -54.30
C ALA A 437 9.68 -8.18 -55.00
N MET A 438 10.67 -7.85 -54.16
CA MET A 438 11.99 -8.48 -54.25
C MET A 438 12.54 -8.82 -52.86
N ALA A 439 12.84 -10.11 -52.69
CA ALA A 439 13.33 -10.75 -51.48
C ALA A 439 14.85 -10.95 -51.54
N ARG A 440 15.50 -11.01 -50.36
CA ARG A 440 16.48 -12.04 -49.94
C ARG A 440 16.93 -11.71 -48.50
N ARG A 441 16.43 -12.45 -47.49
CA ARG A 441 16.94 -13.72 -46.92
C ARG A 441 18.22 -13.55 -46.09
N PHE A 442 18.10 -13.74 -44.76
CA PHE A 442 18.76 -14.82 -44.01
C PHE A 442 17.83 -15.28 -42.87
N LYS A 443 18.01 -16.53 -42.44
CA LYS A 443 17.00 -17.46 -41.88
C LYS A 443 17.42 -17.89 -40.46
N ALA A 444 16.48 -17.95 -39.52
CA ALA A 444 16.42 -18.79 -38.29
C ALA A 444 15.33 -18.17 -37.37
N GLU A 445 14.48 -18.84 -36.61
CA GLU A 445 14.08 -20.23 -36.39
C GLU A 445 12.65 -20.12 -35.78
N ALA A 446 11.77 -21.10 -35.98
CA ALA A 446 10.33 -20.99 -35.75
C ALA A 446 9.90 -20.87 -34.27
N PRO A 447 8.80 -20.15 -33.99
CA PRO A 447 7.91 -20.52 -32.89
C PRO A 447 6.46 -20.80 -33.33
N ILE A 448 5.83 -21.60 -32.49
CA ILE A 448 4.52 -22.25 -32.58
C ILE A 448 3.37 -21.24 -32.69
N VAL A 449 2.37 -21.57 -33.53
CA VAL A 449 1.13 -20.80 -33.78
C VAL A 449 0.08 -21.12 -32.71
N PRO A 450 -0.59 -20.11 -32.12
CA PRO A 450 -1.97 -20.24 -31.64
C PRO A 450 -2.96 -19.60 -32.61
N SER A 451 -4.10 -20.26 -32.75
CA SER A 451 -5.21 -20.00 -33.67
C SER A 451 -5.88 -18.63 -33.53
N VAL A 452 -6.26 -18.07 -34.68
CA VAL A 452 -7.10 -16.88 -34.87
C VAL A 452 -8.56 -17.22 -34.61
N SER A 453 -9.24 -16.45 -33.75
CA SER A 453 -10.69 -16.27 -33.82
C SER A 453 -11.10 -14.87 -33.33
N ASP A 454 -11.68 -14.13 -34.28
CA ASP A 454 -12.62 -13.01 -34.16
C ASP A 454 -12.25 -11.72 -33.43
N LYS A 455 -11.80 -10.75 -34.24
CA LYS A 455 -11.89 -9.31 -33.97
C LYS A 455 -13.30 -8.81 -34.34
N ARG A 456 -14.01 -8.20 -33.40
CA ARG A 456 -14.90 -7.05 -33.66
C ARG A 456 -14.77 -6.02 -32.54
N PRO A 457 -14.75 -4.72 -32.87
CA PRO A 457 -14.65 -3.64 -31.89
C PRO A 457 -16.03 -3.41 -31.25
N PHE A 458 -16.07 -3.21 -29.93
CA PHE A 458 -17.29 -2.78 -29.23
C PHE A 458 -17.02 -1.43 -28.56
N THR A 459 -17.63 -0.39 -29.12
CA THR A 459 -17.74 0.95 -28.53
C THR A 459 -18.74 0.90 -27.37
N ALA A 460 -18.27 1.07 -26.14
CA ALA A 460 -19.15 1.18 -24.97
C ALA A 460 -19.44 2.66 -24.65
N ASN A 461 -20.59 3.13 -25.12
CA ASN A 461 -21.23 4.35 -24.60
C ASN A 461 -21.82 4.01 -23.21
N LEU A 462 -21.21 4.53 -22.14
CA LEU A 462 -21.71 4.38 -20.77
C LEU A 462 -22.79 5.44 -20.49
N ASN A 463 -24.07 5.03 -20.56
CA ASN A 463 -25.19 5.81 -20.04
C ASN A 463 -25.34 5.55 -18.53
N TYR A 464 -24.82 6.46 -17.71
CA TYR A 464 -25.06 6.50 -16.25
C TYR A 464 -26.32 7.32 -15.96
N ALA A 465 -27.48 6.65 -15.93
CA ALA A 465 -28.65 7.21 -15.27
C ALA A 465 -29.57 6.09 -14.78
N SER A 466 -29.94 6.17 -13.50
CA SER A 466 -31.01 5.42 -12.80
C SER A 466 -30.60 4.21 -11.95
N LEU A 467 -29.98 4.48 -10.81
CA LEU A 467 -30.24 3.68 -9.59
C LEU A 467 -30.46 4.67 -8.44
N LYS A 468 -31.73 4.85 -8.07
CA LYS A 468 -32.10 5.43 -6.77
C LYS A 468 -32.05 4.28 -5.77
N TYR A 469 -31.22 4.39 -4.75
CA TYR A 469 -31.25 3.50 -3.60
C TYR A 469 -31.36 4.29 -2.31
N ASP A 470 -32.07 3.66 -1.38
CA ASP A 470 -32.61 4.19 -0.14
C ASP A 470 -31.53 4.36 0.94
N ASN A 471 -31.51 5.52 1.61
CA ASN A 471 -30.46 5.96 2.55
C ASN A 471 -30.75 5.49 3.99
N SER A 472 -30.75 4.19 4.25
CA SER A 472 -30.83 3.69 5.62
C SER A 472 -29.79 2.59 5.90
N VAL A 473 -28.52 3.00 6.03
CA VAL A 473 -27.52 2.22 6.77
C VAL A 473 -26.95 3.11 7.86
N ILE A 474 -27.18 2.66 9.08
CA ILE A 474 -26.73 3.28 10.33
C ILE A 474 -25.19 3.24 10.34
N ALA A 475 -24.56 4.41 10.41
CA ALA A 475 -23.13 4.51 10.69
C ALA A 475 -22.82 3.83 12.03
N THR A 476 -21.97 2.81 12.02
CA THR A 476 -21.39 2.26 13.24
C THR A 476 -20.46 3.31 13.85
N PRO A 477 -20.58 3.62 15.16
CA PRO A 477 -19.70 4.58 15.81
C PRO A 477 -18.28 4.02 15.90
N ILE A 478 -17.31 4.92 15.73
CA ILE A 478 -15.89 4.72 16.00
C ILE A 478 -15.73 4.03 17.36
N LEU A 479 -15.11 2.84 17.39
CA LEU A 479 -14.79 2.10 18.60
C LEU A 479 -13.81 2.94 19.45
N ASN A 480 -14.30 3.48 20.57
CA ASN A 480 -13.47 4.07 21.61
C ASN A 480 -12.67 2.94 22.28
N ILE A 481 -11.42 2.79 21.89
CA ILE A 481 -10.45 1.94 22.60
C ILE A 481 -10.04 2.71 23.88
N PRO A 482 -10.33 2.19 25.09
CA PRO A 482 -9.77 2.78 26.30
C PRO A 482 -8.25 2.57 26.31
N PRO A 483 -7.44 3.54 26.75
CA PRO A 483 -6.02 3.34 26.95
C PRO A 483 -5.81 2.34 28.10
N ASP A 484 -5.55 1.08 27.79
CA ASP A 484 -5.11 0.13 28.81
C ASP A 484 -3.70 0.52 29.26
N THR A 485 -3.63 1.08 30.47
CA THR A 485 -2.42 1.50 31.15
C THR A 485 -2.02 0.41 32.13
N SER A 486 -1.55 -0.74 31.63
CA SER A 486 -0.77 -1.68 32.45
C SER A 486 0.07 -2.64 31.60
N PRO A 487 1.38 -2.77 31.86
CA PRO A 487 2.22 -3.79 31.24
C PRO A 487 2.01 -5.12 31.97
N ALA A 488 0.85 -5.75 31.80
CA ALA A 488 0.63 -7.10 32.28
C ALA A 488 1.40 -8.07 31.38
N LYS A 489 2.29 -8.88 31.99
CA LYS A 489 2.97 -10.00 31.33
C LYS A 489 1.90 -10.91 30.70
N PRO A 490 1.98 -11.24 29.40
CA PRO A 490 0.97 -12.10 28.77
C PRO A 490 0.92 -13.45 29.50
N PRO A 491 -0.27 -13.99 29.81
CA PRO A 491 -0.41 -15.33 30.38
C PRO A 491 0.17 -16.37 29.40
N ALA A 492 0.70 -17.46 29.95
CA ALA A 492 1.35 -18.52 29.15
C ALA A 492 0.37 -19.21 28.18
N ASP A 493 -0.91 -19.29 28.55
CA ASP A 493 -2.00 -19.82 27.75
C ASP A 493 -3.25 -18.92 27.91
N LEU A 494 -4.03 -18.74 26.83
CA LEU A 494 -5.29 -18.01 26.85
C LEU A 494 -6.46 -19.01 26.79
N ASP A 495 -7.30 -19.02 27.83
CA ASP A 495 -8.57 -19.73 27.83
C ASP A 495 -9.63 -18.90 27.09
N LEU A 496 -10.11 -19.42 25.96
CA LEU A 496 -11.05 -18.69 25.11
C LEU A 496 -12.50 -18.77 25.63
N ILE A 497 -12.83 -19.70 26.53
CA ILE A 497 -14.15 -19.73 27.19
C ILE A 497 -14.23 -18.60 28.21
N GLN A 498 -13.16 -18.40 28.98
CA GLN A 498 -13.06 -17.25 29.87
C GLN A 498 -13.10 -15.93 29.08
N LEU A 499 -12.34 -15.87 27.97
CA LEU A 499 -12.32 -14.69 27.11
C LEU A 499 -13.68 -14.42 26.47
N ALA A 500 -14.44 -15.45 26.13
CA ALA A 500 -15.79 -15.31 25.55
C ALA A 500 -16.81 -14.62 26.48
N GLY A 501 -16.59 -14.68 27.79
CA GLY A 501 -17.37 -13.93 28.78
C GLY A 501 -16.79 -12.56 29.16
N ASP A 502 -15.67 -12.14 28.56
CA ASP A 502 -15.09 -10.81 28.80
C ASP A 502 -16.07 -9.71 28.32
N PRO A 503 -16.26 -8.60 29.07
CA PRO A 503 -17.15 -7.52 28.64
C PRO A 503 -16.81 -6.85 27.30
N GLN A 504 -15.56 -7.00 26.82
CA GLN A 504 -15.14 -6.54 25.50
C GLN A 504 -15.41 -7.57 24.38
N SER A 505 -15.75 -8.81 24.75
CA SER A 505 -16.23 -9.82 23.81
C SER A 505 -17.70 -9.58 23.49
N ARG A 506 -18.10 -9.92 22.26
CA ARG A 506 -19.49 -9.80 21.83
C ARG A 506 -19.91 -11.01 21.01
N TRP A 507 -21.19 -11.36 21.13
CA TRP A 507 -21.80 -12.46 20.42
C TRP A 507 -23.00 -11.96 19.62
N ALA A 508 -23.13 -12.43 18.38
CA ALA A 508 -24.28 -12.16 17.55
C ALA A 508 -24.64 -13.39 16.73
N SER A 509 -25.87 -13.41 16.25
CA SER A 509 -26.38 -14.42 15.32
C SER A 509 -27.06 -13.76 14.14
N GLY A 510 -27.37 -14.57 13.12
CA GLY A 510 -28.11 -14.13 11.95
C GLY A 510 -28.39 -15.29 11.00
N GLN A 511 -28.89 -14.95 9.82
CA GLN A 511 -29.04 -15.88 8.70
C GLN A 511 -28.03 -15.54 7.60
N LEU A 512 -27.27 -16.53 7.14
CA LEU A 512 -26.28 -16.33 6.09
C LEU A 512 -26.96 -16.10 4.74
N VAL A 513 -26.55 -15.03 4.06
CA VAL A 513 -26.90 -14.78 2.67
C VAL A 513 -25.84 -15.45 1.78
N ASP A 514 -24.57 -15.22 2.13
CA ASP A 514 -23.39 -15.86 1.55
C ASP A 514 -22.39 -16.21 2.67
N GLU A 515 -21.14 -16.52 2.30
CA GLU A 515 -20.07 -16.93 3.21
C GLU A 515 -19.70 -15.86 4.25
N HIS A 516 -19.95 -14.58 3.94
CA HIS A 516 -19.49 -13.42 4.70
C HIS A 516 -20.64 -12.57 5.26
N ASN A 517 -21.73 -12.45 4.50
CA ASN A 517 -22.84 -11.54 4.79
C ASN A 517 -24.00 -12.24 5.51
N THR A 518 -24.60 -11.52 6.45
CA THR A 518 -25.76 -11.99 7.23
C THR A 518 -26.93 -11.02 7.15
N THR A 519 -28.14 -11.57 7.17
CA THR A 519 -29.40 -10.84 7.37
C THR A 519 -30.03 -11.26 8.71
N ASP A 520 -31.07 -10.55 9.15
CA ASP A 520 -31.82 -10.86 10.36
C ASP A 520 -30.90 -11.04 11.60
N ASN A 521 -30.01 -10.07 11.80
CA ASN A 521 -28.98 -10.11 12.83
C ASN A 521 -29.58 -9.84 14.23
N ALA A 522 -29.05 -10.53 15.25
CA ALA A 522 -29.40 -10.29 16.65
C ALA A 522 -28.14 -10.36 17.53
N ASP A 523 -28.01 -9.42 18.47
CA ASP A 523 -26.99 -9.51 19.52
C ASP A 523 -27.42 -10.54 20.57
N LEU A 524 -26.47 -11.35 21.04
CA LEU A 524 -26.71 -12.44 21.97
C LEU A 524 -26.09 -12.15 23.35
N PRO A 525 -26.87 -12.27 24.43
CA PRO A 525 -26.34 -12.21 25.78
C PRO A 525 -25.48 -13.44 26.11
N TRP A 526 -24.42 -13.21 26.88
CA TRP A 526 -23.59 -14.28 27.45
C TRP A 526 -24.35 -15.01 28.58
N ASN A 527 -24.41 -16.35 28.53
CA ASN A 527 -25.03 -17.20 29.57
C ASN A 527 -26.51 -16.86 29.89
N ASP A 528 -27.38 -16.76 28.89
CA ASP A 528 -28.79 -16.35 29.06
C ASP A 528 -29.74 -17.42 29.64
N GLY A 529 -29.21 -18.61 29.95
CA GLY A 529 -29.85 -19.63 30.78
C GLY A 529 -31.10 -20.33 30.20
N SER A 530 -31.58 -19.97 29.01
CA SER A 530 -32.76 -20.57 28.37
C SER A 530 -32.53 -20.81 26.87
N PRO A 531 -33.16 -21.83 26.25
CA PRO A 531 -33.06 -22.03 24.81
C PRO A 531 -33.67 -20.82 24.08
N ASN A 532 -32.84 -20.12 23.31
CA ASN A 532 -33.21 -18.89 22.65
C ASN A 532 -33.23 -19.11 21.13
N PRO A 533 -34.37 -19.01 20.43
CA PRO A 533 -34.46 -19.30 19.00
C PRO A 533 -33.57 -18.40 18.12
N LEU A 534 -33.12 -17.26 18.66
CA LEU A 534 -32.17 -16.38 17.98
C LEU A 534 -30.75 -16.97 17.95
N GLY A 535 -30.44 -17.98 18.75
CA GLY A 535 -29.09 -18.49 18.98
C GLY A 535 -28.71 -18.32 20.45
N SER A 536 -27.77 -19.12 20.94
CA SER A 536 -27.28 -18.98 22.32
C SER A 536 -25.81 -19.35 22.45
N VAL A 537 -25.18 -18.84 23.50
CA VAL A 537 -23.80 -19.15 23.90
C VAL A 537 -23.73 -19.32 25.42
N HIS A 538 -23.14 -20.44 25.85
CA HIS A 538 -23.00 -20.79 27.25
C HIS A 538 -21.62 -21.36 27.56
N SER A 539 -21.05 -20.95 28.69
CA SER A 539 -19.94 -21.64 29.33
C SER A 539 -20.50 -22.66 30.32
N ASP A 540 -20.54 -23.91 29.91
CA ASP A 540 -21.07 -25.02 30.71
C ASP A 540 -19.95 -25.95 31.18
N THR A 541 -20.14 -26.55 32.36
CA THR A 541 -19.21 -27.54 32.93
C THR A 541 -19.84 -28.93 32.95
N ASN A 542 -19.01 -29.97 32.79
CA ASN A 542 -19.43 -31.37 32.83
C ASN A 542 -20.48 -31.74 31.76
N VAL A 543 -20.40 -31.12 30.58
CA VAL A 543 -21.32 -31.37 29.47
C VAL A 543 -21.04 -32.74 28.87
N LEU A 544 -22.08 -33.58 28.74
CA LEU A 544 -22.01 -34.84 28.01
C LEU A 544 -22.00 -34.57 26.51
N MET A 545 -20.89 -34.87 25.84
CA MET A 545 -20.69 -34.67 24.41
C MET A 545 -21.01 -35.95 23.62
N GLU A 546 -21.13 -35.83 22.30
CA GLU A 546 -21.50 -36.94 21.39
C GLU A 546 -20.56 -38.16 21.44
N ASP A 547 -19.32 -37.99 21.93
CA ASP A 547 -18.35 -39.07 22.14
C ASP A 547 -18.66 -39.92 23.39
N GLY A 548 -19.77 -39.64 24.08
CA GLY A 548 -20.21 -40.30 25.29
C GLY A 548 -19.41 -39.91 26.54
N ARG A 549 -18.54 -38.88 26.45
CA ARG A 549 -17.74 -38.39 27.58
C ARG A 549 -18.28 -37.08 28.12
N SER A 550 -18.14 -36.89 29.43
CA SER A 550 -18.43 -35.61 30.09
C SER A 550 -17.17 -34.75 30.09
N TRP A 551 -17.28 -33.52 29.59
CA TRP A 551 -16.17 -32.58 29.45
C TRP A 551 -16.29 -31.43 30.45
N PRO A 552 -15.20 -31.09 31.18
CA PRO A 552 -15.27 -30.17 32.32
C PRO A 552 -15.45 -28.70 31.92
N SER A 553 -15.08 -28.32 30.70
CA SER A 553 -15.19 -26.94 30.19
C SER A 553 -15.59 -26.95 28.72
N VAL A 554 -16.81 -26.46 28.44
CA VAL A 554 -17.40 -26.48 27.10
C VAL A 554 -18.09 -25.16 26.82
N LEU A 555 -17.74 -24.55 25.69
CA LEU A 555 -18.49 -23.44 25.12
C LEU A 555 -19.60 -24.02 24.25
N ARG A 556 -20.79 -24.16 24.83
CA ARG A 556 -21.99 -24.58 24.09
C ARG A 556 -22.53 -23.41 23.30
N THR A 557 -22.84 -23.68 22.04
CA THR A 557 -23.44 -22.71 21.13
C THR A 557 -24.59 -23.36 20.39
N HIS A 558 -25.50 -22.56 19.88
CA HIS A 558 -26.26 -22.99 18.72
C HIS A 558 -26.51 -21.79 17.79
N PRO A 559 -26.42 -21.98 16.47
CA PRO A 559 -26.81 -20.96 15.51
C PRO A 559 -28.29 -20.59 15.65
N LYS A 560 -28.67 -19.45 15.05
CA LYS A 560 -30.07 -19.05 14.91
C LYS A 560 -30.89 -20.18 14.29
N TRP A 561 -32.10 -20.45 14.80
CA TRP A 561 -32.95 -21.56 14.34
C TRP A 561 -33.66 -21.26 13.01
N VAL A 562 -32.86 -21.10 11.96
CA VAL A 562 -33.26 -20.88 10.58
C VAL A 562 -32.31 -21.65 9.67
N ALA A 563 -32.74 -21.99 8.47
CA ALA A 563 -31.85 -22.55 7.45
C ALA A 563 -30.67 -21.58 7.22
N ARG A 564 -29.45 -22.12 7.21
CA ARG A 564 -28.20 -21.36 7.11
C ARG A 564 -28.04 -20.30 8.22
N GLY A 565 -28.55 -20.59 9.42
CA GLY A 565 -28.31 -19.78 10.60
C GLY A 565 -26.82 -19.73 10.97
N THR A 566 -26.38 -18.65 11.62
CA THR A 566 -25.00 -18.52 12.12
C THR A 566 -25.00 -17.94 13.54
N ILE A 567 -23.94 -18.26 14.27
CA ILE A 567 -23.55 -17.59 15.52
C ILE A 567 -22.06 -17.24 15.42
N LYS A 568 -21.72 -16.00 15.79
CA LYS A 568 -20.37 -15.43 15.73
C LYS A 568 -20.02 -14.80 17.08
N GLY A 569 -18.88 -15.18 17.64
CA GLY A 569 -18.32 -14.59 18.85
C GLY A 569 -17.01 -13.90 18.56
N TRP A 570 -16.97 -12.57 18.61
CA TRP A 570 -15.74 -11.79 18.52
C TRP A 570 -15.17 -11.63 19.92
N LEU A 571 -14.06 -12.29 20.18
CA LEU A 571 -13.42 -12.31 21.49
C LEU A 571 -12.60 -11.05 21.72
N ALA A 572 -12.47 -10.61 22.97
CA ALA A 572 -11.71 -9.43 23.34
C ALA A 572 -10.28 -9.48 22.80
N TRP A 573 -9.77 -8.33 22.34
CA TRP A 573 -8.45 -8.21 21.77
C TRP A 573 -7.37 -8.53 22.81
N LYS A 574 -6.51 -9.51 22.52
CA LYS A 574 -5.41 -9.90 23.41
C LYS A 574 -4.10 -10.08 22.64
N PRO A 575 -2.95 -9.75 23.25
CA PRO A 575 -1.65 -10.06 22.68
C PRO A 575 -1.45 -11.58 22.62
N ILE A 576 -0.95 -12.08 21.48
CA ILE A 576 -0.75 -13.51 21.28
C ILE A 576 0.64 -13.96 21.75
N PRO A 577 0.74 -15.07 22.50
CA PRO A 577 2.03 -15.59 22.93
C PRO A 577 2.86 -16.12 21.74
N VAL A 578 4.16 -16.29 21.96
CA VAL A 578 5.08 -16.82 20.95
C VAL A 578 4.86 -18.33 20.78
N GLY A 579 4.90 -18.82 19.54
CA GLY A 579 4.62 -20.24 19.24
C GLY A 579 3.15 -20.60 19.52
N ALA A 580 2.26 -19.61 19.46
CA ALA A 580 0.85 -19.78 19.77
C ALA A 580 0.19 -20.75 18.79
N HIS A 581 -0.50 -21.74 19.34
CA HIS A 581 -1.44 -22.57 18.60
C HIS A 581 -2.83 -22.39 19.17
N PHE A 582 -3.81 -22.15 18.30
CA PHE A 582 -5.21 -22.34 18.65
C PHE A 582 -5.50 -23.83 18.65
N ARG A 583 -6.09 -24.33 19.73
CA ARG A 583 -6.52 -25.73 19.85
C ARG A 583 -7.92 -25.81 20.43
N ALA A 584 -8.77 -26.61 19.81
CA ALA A 584 -10.08 -26.96 20.32
C ALA A 584 -10.49 -28.35 19.81
N GLN A 585 -11.32 -29.04 20.59
CA GLN A 585 -12.17 -30.10 20.05
C GLN A 585 -13.55 -29.53 19.74
N VAL A 586 -14.16 -29.98 18.64
CA VAL A 586 -15.46 -29.49 18.19
C VAL A 586 -16.39 -30.65 17.88
N GLY A 587 -17.68 -30.45 18.16
CA GLY A 587 -18.71 -31.44 17.95
C GLY A 587 -20.03 -31.02 18.53
N PHE A 588 -20.88 -31.99 18.82
CA PHE A 588 -22.23 -31.76 19.30
C PHE A 588 -22.41 -32.24 20.75
N VAL A 589 -23.31 -31.58 21.46
CA VAL A 589 -23.83 -32.09 22.73
C VAL A 589 -24.56 -33.41 22.48
N GLN A 590 -24.42 -34.37 23.40
CA GLN A 590 -25.06 -35.69 23.30
C GLN A 590 -26.56 -35.57 22.98
N GLY A 591 -27.01 -36.33 21.97
CA GLY A 591 -28.41 -36.41 21.58
C GLY A 591 -28.84 -35.44 20.48
N ALA A 592 -27.93 -34.65 19.92
CA ALA A 592 -28.15 -33.79 18.75
C ALA A 592 -28.28 -34.57 17.42
N MET A 593 -29.11 -35.62 17.39
CA MET A 593 -29.23 -36.55 16.28
C MET A 593 -29.99 -36.00 15.06
N ALA A 594 -30.68 -34.87 15.20
CA ALA A 594 -31.48 -34.24 14.14
C ALA A 594 -30.71 -33.18 13.33
N THR A 595 -29.44 -32.91 13.66
CA THR A 595 -28.58 -32.00 12.87
C THR A 595 -28.27 -32.59 11.51
N ASP A 596 -28.33 -31.77 10.47
CA ASP A 596 -27.79 -32.07 9.14
C ASP A 596 -26.29 -31.74 9.02
N GLY A 597 -25.74 -31.09 10.04
CA GLY A 597 -24.33 -30.74 10.22
C GLY A 597 -24.10 -29.24 10.32
N VAL A 598 -23.02 -28.86 11.00
CA VAL A 598 -22.58 -27.47 11.13
C VAL A 598 -21.16 -27.29 10.62
N THR A 599 -20.79 -26.06 10.27
CA THR A 599 -19.40 -25.68 9.98
C THR A 599 -18.83 -24.81 11.09
N PHE A 600 -17.78 -25.30 11.74
CA PHE A 600 -16.98 -24.54 12.69
C PHE A 600 -15.94 -23.70 11.94
N TRP A 601 -15.81 -22.43 12.33
CA TRP A 601 -14.84 -21.50 11.77
C TRP A 601 -14.04 -20.82 12.86
N VAL A 602 -12.75 -20.65 12.60
CA VAL A 602 -11.87 -19.80 13.40
C VAL A 602 -11.35 -18.70 12.50
N TRP A 603 -11.63 -17.46 12.88
CA TRP A 603 -11.16 -16.27 12.18
C TRP A 603 -10.22 -15.48 13.09
N VAL A 604 -9.22 -14.85 12.48
CA VAL A 604 -8.33 -13.90 13.17
C VAL A 604 -8.62 -12.51 12.64
N HIS A 605 -8.98 -11.60 13.55
CA HIS A 605 -9.09 -10.16 13.33
C HIS A 605 -7.81 -9.48 13.82
N TYR A 606 -7.18 -8.70 12.97
CA TYR A 606 -5.92 -8.02 13.25
C TYR A 606 -5.94 -6.61 12.66
N LEU A 607 -5.18 -5.71 13.26
CA LEU A 607 -5.11 -4.33 12.82
C LEU A 607 -3.91 -4.13 11.89
N ILE A 608 -4.14 -3.48 10.74
CA ILE A 608 -3.08 -2.96 9.88
C ILE A 608 -3.01 -1.43 9.99
N GLY A 609 -1.80 -0.88 10.04
CA GLY A 609 -1.60 0.57 10.07
C GLY A 609 -1.91 1.20 8.71
N GLY A 610 -2.77 2.23 8.72
CA GLY A 610 -3.12 3.04 7.54
C GLY A 610 -3.15 4.54 7.87
N PHE A 611 -3.23 5.37 6.81
CA PHE A 611 -3.19 6.83 6.90
C PHE A 611 -4.35 7.45 7.72
N ALA A 612 -5.48 6.75 7.84
CA ALA A 612 -6.66 7.17 8.59
C ALA A 612 -6.79 6.49 9.98
N GLY A 613 -5.75 5.79 10.44
CA GLY A 613 -5.77 4.97 11.65
C GLY A 613 -5.63 3.48 11.35
N ASN A 614 -5.77 2.66 12.39
CA ASN A 614 -5.74 1.20 12.27
C ASN A 614 -6.99 0.72 11.53
N VAL A 615 -6.80 -0.04 10.45
CA VAL A 615 -7.89 -0.72 9.74
C VAL A 615 -7.95 -2.16 10.23
N GLU A 616 -9.13 -2.60 10.67
CA GLU A 616 -9.37 -4.00 11.00
C GLU A 616 -9.41 -4.84 9.74
N GLN A 617 -8.66 -5.94 9.74
CA GLN A 617 -8.65 -6.97 8.72
C GLN A 617 -8.97 -8.30 9.39
N TRP A 618 -9.57 -9.21 8.64
CA TRP A 618 -9.90 -10.53 9.15
C TRP A 618 -9.58 -11.61 8.12
N LYS A 619 -9.13 -12.77 8.59
CA LYS A 619 -8.90 -13.93 7.73
C LYS A 619 -9.35 -15.23 8.40
N PRO A 620 -9.90 -16.19 7.64
CA PRO A 620 -10.19 -17.51 8.19
C PRO A 620 -8.86 -18.25 8.37
N VAL A 621 -8.68 -18.86 9.53
CA VAL A 621 -7.48 -19.66 9.84
C VAL A 621 -7.82 -21.13 10.05
N ALA A 622 -9.08 -21.47 10.31
CA ALA A 622 -9.61 -22.83 10.21
C ALA A 622 -11.08 -22.87 9.80
N GLN A 623 -11.44 -23.96 9.14
CA GLN A 623 -12.81 -24.34 8.79
C GLN A 623 -12.97 -25.86 8.99
N ARG A 624 -14.06 -26.29 9.62
CA ARG A 624 -14.37 -27.71 9.81
C ARG A 624 -15.87 -27.97 9.76
N PHE A 625 -16.32 -28.61 8.68
CA PHE A 625 -17.68 -29.16 8.59
C PHE A 625 -17.79 -30.45 9.42
N LYS A 626 -18.88 -30.61 10.18
CA LYS A 626 -19.10 -31.77 11.03
C LYS A 626 -20.59 -32.13 11.14
N LYS A 627 -20.87 -33.43 11.08
CA LYS A 627 -22.17 -34.04 11.42
C LYS A 627 -22.10 -34.76 12.76
N TYR A 628 -23.24 -35.04 13.37
CA TYR A 628 -23.32 -35.89 14.56
C TYR A 628 -22.78 -37.28 14.23
N SER A 629 -21.57 -37.58 14.69
CA SER A 629 -20.80 -38.78 14.33
C SER A 629 -20.40 -39.63 15.52
N GLN A 630 -20.86 -39.28 16.72
CA GLN A 630 -20.51 -39.91 17.99
C GLN A 630 -19.00 -39.83 18.31
N SER A 631 -18.36 -38.78 17.81
CA SER A 631 -16.93 -38.50 18.00
C SER A 631 -16.69 -37.01 17.90
N LEU A 632 -15.63 -36.49 18.51
CA LEU A 632 -15.23 -35.08 18.37
C LEU A 632 -14.13 -34.93 17.30
N ASP A 633 -14.13 -33.80 16.60
CA ASP A 633 -13.06 -33.42 15.67
C ASP A 633 -12.08 -32.48 16.36
N THR A 634 -10.81 -32.51 15.97
CA THR A 634 -9.80 -31.58 16.51
C THR A 634 -9.50 -30.48 15.50
N ILE A 635 -9.46 -29.24 15.98
CA ILE A 635 -8.92 -28.09 15.26
C ILE A 635 -7.64 -27.67 15.97
N ASP A 636 -6.52 -27.71 15.25
CA ASP A 636 -5.21 -27.23 15.71
C ASP A 636 -4.63 -26.33 14.61
N VAL A 637 -4.39 -25.07 14.94
CA VAL A 637 -3.96 -24.04 13.99
C VAL A 637 -2.78 -23.27 14.55
N ASP A 638 -1.72 -23.18 13.77
CA ASP A 638 -0.57 -22.33 14.07
C ASP A 638 -0.96 -20.85 13.94
N LEU A 639 -0.86 -20.11 15.05
CA LEU A 639 -1.06 -18.66 15.14
C LEU A 639 0.25 -17.91 15.33
N SER A 640 1.41 -18.55 15.17
CA SER A 640 2.73 -17.94 15.38
C SER A 640 2.95 -16.70 14.53
N ALA A 641 2.28 -16.59 13.39
CA ALA A 641 2.29 -15.40 12.54
C ALA A 641 1.77 -14.11 13.23
N TYR A 642 1.02 -14.27 14.31
CA TYR A 642 0.41 -13.19 15.09
C TYR A 642 1.07 -12.96 16.44
N ALA A 643 2.14 -13.69 16.75
CA ALA A 643 2.83 -13.58 18.02
C ALA A 643 3.21 -12.12 18.32
N GLY A 644 2.98 -11.69 19.56
CA GLY A 644 3.24 -10.31 20.01
C GLY A 644 2.27 -9.25 19.48
N GLN A 645 1.44 -9.56 18.48
CA GLN A 645 0.36 -8.67 18.02
C GLN A 645 -0.88 -8.89 18.88
N SER A 646 -1.61 -7.80 19.17
CA SER A 646 -2.97 -7.91 19.70
C SER A 646 -3.91 -8.29 18.56
N ILE A 647 -4.59 -9.42 18.69
CA ILE A 647 -5.61 -9.88 17.74
C ILE A 647 -6.92 -10.16 18.49
N SER A 648 -8.02 -10.21 17.76
CA SER A 648 -9.28 -10.80 18.22
C SER A 648 -9.52 -12.12 17.48
N ILE A 649 -9.91 -13.16 18.22
CA ILE A 649 -10.36 -14.43 17.63
C ILE A 649 -11.86 -14.35 17.45
N GLU A 650 -12.35 -14.71 16.26
CA GLU A 650 -13.76 -14.99 16.04
C GLU A 650 -14.01 -16.51 16.01
N LEU A 651 -14.84 -16.98 16.94
CA LEU A 651 -15.38 -18.34 16.94
C LEU A 651 -16.77 -18.31 16.30
N ARG A 652 -16.93 -19.04 15.20
CA ARG A 652 -18.15 -19.01 14.40
C ARG A 652 -18.68 -20.42 14.11
N VAL A 653 -19.99 -20.60 14.19
CA VAL A 653 -20.68 -21.83 13.82
C VAL A 653 -21.79 -21.51 12.84
N ASP A 654 -21.79 -22.19 11.69
CA ASP A 654 -22.78 -22.05 10.64
C ASP A 654 -23.61 -23.32 10.50
N ALA A 655 -24.93 -23.19 10.57
CA ALA A 655 -25.90 -24.25 10.32
C ALA A 655 -25.96 -24.64 8.82
N GLY A 656 -26.42 -25.86 8.56
CA GLY A 656 -26.67 -26.38 7.22
C GLY A 656 -27.96 -25.86 6.59
N GLU A 657 -28.61 -26.71 5.81
CA GLU A 657 -29.93 -26.41 5.21
C GLU A 657 -31.04 -26.50 6.27
N GLY A 658 -30.82 -27.28 7.33
CA GLY A 658 -31.62 -27.29 8.55
C GLY A 658 -31.02 -26.45 9.68
N SER A 659 -31.78 -26.31 10.76
CA SER A 659 -31.30 -25.79 12.06
C SER A 659 -31.59 -26.74 13.22
N GLY A 660 -32.03 -27.96 12.90
CA GLY A 660 -32.52 -28.92 13.86
C GLY A 660 -31.39 -29.43 14.75
N GLN A 661 -31.45 -29.16 16.05
CA GLN A 661 -30.47 -29.67 17.02
C GLN A 661 -29.00 -29.37 16.66
N ASP A 662 -28.72 -28.19 16.09
CA ASP A 662 -27.35 -27.69 15.90
C ASP A 662 -26.71 -27.24 17.23
N TRP A 663 -26.74 -28.13 18.23
CA TRP A 663 -26.19 -27.94 19.56
C TRP A 663 -24.67 -28.12 19.53
N ALA A 664 -24.01 -27.25 18.78
CA ALA A 664 -22.58 -27.24 18.53
C ALA A 664 -21.81 -26.80 19.79
N ALA A 665 -20.66 -27.41 20.03
CA ALA A 665 -19.84 -27.07 21.18
C ALA A 665 -18.35 -27.04 20.85
N TRP A 666 -17.66 -26.10 21.47
CA TRP A 666 -16.21 -26.02 21.49
C TRP A 666 -15.73 -26.53 22.85
N VAL A 667 -14.96 -27.60 22.83
CA VAL A 667 -14.39 -28.25 24.00
C VAL A 667 -12.95 -27.77 24.17
N ASN A 668 -12.66 -27.14 25.31
CA ASN A 668 -11.36 -26.56 25.67
C ASN A 668 -10.69 -25.70 24.57
N PRO A 669 -11.40 -24.71 23.97
CA PRO A 669 -10.77 -23.78 23.04
C PRO A 669 -9.73 -22.93 23.78
N THR A 670 -8.47 -23.09 23.39
CA THR A 670 -7.32 -22.44 24.04
C THR A 670 -6.33 -21.95 23.00
N ILE A 671 -5.61 -20.88 23.34
CA ILE A 671 -4.37 -20.53 22.65
C ILE A 671 -3.23 -20.86 23.59
N THR A 672 -2.40 -21.83 23.21
CA THR A 672 -1.26 -22.26 24.03
C THR A 672 0.05 -21.82 23.43
N ALA A 673 0.99 -21.38 24.26
CA ALA A 673 2.37 -21.22 23.84
C ALA A 673 2.99 -22.62 23.76
N VAL A 674 3.18 -23.17 22.55
CA VAL A 674 3.94 -24.42 22.44
C VAL A 674 5.42 -24.06 22.68
N PRO A 675 6.08 -24.54 23.75
CA PRO A 675 7.53 -24.48 23.79
C PRO A 675 8.03 -25.31 22.61
N ALA A 676 8.85 -24.71 21.74
CA ALA A 676 9.38 -25.36 20.55
C ALA A 676 9.75 -26.81 20.87
N SER A 677 9.02 -27.75 20.26
CA SER A 677 9.22 -29.16 20.52
C SER A 677 10.69 -29.48 20.26
N SER A 678 11.34 -30.04 21.28
CA SER A 678 12.67 -30.63 21.17
C SER A 678 12.60 -31.76 20.16
N GLY A 679 12.85 -31.45 18.89
CA GLY A 679 13.06 -32.42 17.84
C GLY A 679 14.22 -33.34 18.20
N MET A 680 14.08 -34.61 17.83
CA MET A 680 15.13 -35.62 17.89
C MET A 680 16.49 -35.09 17.35
N PRO A 681 17.61 -35.62 17.85
CA PRO A 681 18.94 -35.07 17.58
C PRO A 681 19.34 -35.31 16.12
N GLY A 682 19.28 -34.25 15.32
CA GLY A 682 19.79 -34.24 13.96
C GLY A 682 20.14 -32.82 13.53
N SER A 683 21.42 -32.46 13.71
CA SER A 683 22.08 -31.19 13.32
C SER A 683 21.73 -29.95 14.17
N LYS A 684 22.64 -29.59 15.08
CA LYS A 684 22.67 -28.27 15.73
C LYS A 684 22.92 -27.20 14.66
N THR A 685 21.92 -26.42 14.32
CA THR A 685 22.14 -25.09 13.75
C THR A 685 22.24 -24.09 14.90
N ASP A 686 23.37 -23.37 15.00
CA ASP A 686 23.62 -22.36 16.04
C ASP A 686 22.71 -21.11 15.92
N PHE A 687 21.81 -21.08 14.93
CA PHE A 687 21.00 -19.93 14.54
C PHE A 687 19.51 -20.29 14.39
N VAL A 688 18.64 -19.29 14.62
CA VAL A 688 17.19 -19.28 14.39
C VAL A 688 16.86 -18.20 13.37
N ILE A 689 15.99 -18.51 12.41
CA ILE A 689 15.50 -17.56 11.40
C ILE A 689 14.06 -17.19 11.75
N GLU A 690 13.82 -15.92 12.02
CA GLU A 690 12.50 -15.32 12.17
C GLU A 690 12.06 -14.71 10.84
N THR A 691 10.83 -14.96 10.41
CA THR A 691 10.23 -14.35 9.21
C THR A 691 9.08 -13.46 9.63
N PHE A 692 8.97 -12.26 9.05
CA PHE A 692 7.83 -11.36 9.25
C PHE A 692 6.70 -11.79 8.31
N PRO A 693 5.63 -12.43 8.82
CA PRO A 693 4.58 -12.94 7.97
C PRO A 693 3.58 -11.82 7.67
N PHE A 694 3.66 -11.27 6.47
CA PHE A 694 2.72 -10.28 5.97
C PHE A 694 2.36 -10.59 4.53
N ASP A 695 1.06 -10.70 4.23
CA ASP A 695 0.58 -10.97 2.87
C ASP A 695 0.47 -9.69 2.04
N GLY A 696 1.61 -9.04 1.86
CA GLY A 696 1.71 -7.75 1.20
C GLY A 696 3.12 -7.21 1.17
N VAL A 697 3.23 -5.89 1.13
CA VAL A 697 4.48 -5.15 1.09
C VAL A 697 4.50 -4.06 2.17
N PHE A 698 5.63 -3.90 2.85
CA PHE A 698 5.86 -2.78 3.76
C PHE A 698 6.42 -1.60 3.00
N VAL A 699 5.99 -0.38 3.30
CA VAL A 699 6.66 0.84 2.81
C VAL A 699 7.86 1.13 3.71
N LEU A 700 9.05 0.86 3.20
CA LEU A 700 10.30 1.07 3.94
C LEU A 700 10.69 2.55 3.98
N ALA A 701 10.42 3.29 2.91
CA ALA A 701 10.64 4.74 2.81
C ALA A 701 9.88 5.34 1.63
N TYR A 702 9.60 6.63 1.69
CA TYR A 702 9.21 7.45 0.54
C TYR A 702 10.43 8.16 -0.04
N VAL A 703 10.56 8.12 -1.37
CA VAL A 703 11.47 8.97 -2.12
C VAL A 703 10.77 10.29 -2.40
N CYS A 704 11.17 11.34 -1.68
CA CYS A 704 10.59 12.66 -1.73
C CYS A 704 11.42 13.60 -2.61
N LYS A 705 10.76 14.56 -3.26
CA LYS A 705 11.40 15.62 -4.05
C LYS A 705 11.12 16.98 -3.43
N ARG A 706 12.16 17.79 -3.28
CA ARG A 706 12.08 19.20 -2.89
C ARG A 706 11.69 20.04 -4.10
N LEU A 707 10.76 20.96 -3.91
CA LEU A 707 10.49 21.97 -4.92
C LEU A 707 11.60 23.03 -4.91
N PRO A 708 12.03 23.54 -6.08
CA PRO A 708 12.94 24.68 -6.14
C PRO A 708 12.27 25.93 -5.54
N LYS A 709 13.05 26.99 -5.31
CA LYS A 709 12.53 28.28 -4.89
C LYS A 709 11.37 28.70 -5.81
N SER A 710 10.20 28.92 -5.23
CA SER A 710 8.93 29.05 -5.93
C SER A 710 7.96 29.93 -5.12
N PRO A 711 7.32 30.93 -5.73
CA PRO A 711 7.62 31.45 -7.05
C PRO A 711 9.02 32.08 -7.11
N ASN A 712 9.66 32.07 -8.28
CA ASN A 712 10.94 32.73 -8.54
C ASN A 712 10.84 33.59 -9.81
N PRO A 713 9.98 34.63 -9.80
CA PRO A 713 9.66 35.37 -11.01
C PRO A 713 10.90 36.05 -11.59
N ASP A 714 10.96 36.12 -12.92
CA ASP A 714 11.94 36.97 -13.58
C ASP A 714 11.56 38.45 -13.45
N LEU A 715 12.36 39.17 -12.67
CA LEU A 715 12.16 40.60 -12.39
C LEU A 715 12.41 41.49 -13.61
N THR A 716 13.00 40.96 -14.68
CA THR A 716 13.22 41.71 -15.93
C THR A 716 11.97 41.73 -16.84
N LEU A 717 10.98 40.87 -16.57
CA LEU A 717 9.77 40.78 -17.37
C LEU A 717 8.72 41.80 -16.95
N LYS A 718 7.85 42.17 -17.90
CA LYS A 718 6.68 43.00 -17.62
C LYS A 718 5.52 42.13 -17.16
N TRP A 719 5.16 42.27 -15.89
CA TRP A 719 4.06 41.55 -15.25
C TRP A 719 2.74 42.28 -15.44
N SER A 720 1.68 41.56 -15.81
CA SER A 720 0.33 42.10 -15.92
C SER A 720 -0.36 42.26 -14.59
#